data_AF-A0A358N080-F1
#
_entry.id   AF-A0A358N080-F1
#
_cell.length_a   1.000
_cell.length_b   1.000
_cell.length_c   1.000
_cell.angle_alpha   90.00
_cell.angle_beta   90.00
_cell.angle_gamma   90.00
#
_symmetry.space_group_name_H-M   'P 1'
#
loop_
_entity.id
_entity.type
_entity.pdbx_description
1 polymer ?
#
loop_
_entity_poly.entity_id
_entity_poly.type
_entity_poly.pdbx_seq_one_letter_code
_entity_poly.pdbx_strand_id
1 'polypeptide(L)'
;MRRSEPCNCCEHPRIPSLWLAFVRSLFCLLISLSLLGATSLHAQFGNGNGAGNNGNGQQSNRVNRGSGIPFGSVEPTGQYPTREYYVGLEAYRAGDLKSAFDLFEASIRGGRKDLKGRYIEAIPGLAMLGECYWQMGDLPSCRQNADEIIQILSRHKFLRGVNWTNAIQPSVAVSKRAFLWPDAAAVQVAAFREMLPVASGQQVTADVLRQGGAIESLTYRNMDVAEIMRGIAIASYRRRVLLGPLSENDPGANLLLDSIKYPATMPPPVGKTMIGAARSVGYFGKRDDQRVINDAPNIGFYGGTAHPLSAITMLAATNALVGSKKPETAIPAAMRTVHLSAALGQLEFIGEAFQLAAGSANAQQAGKLAESASLIAGALLRESRFATLHCLIAGADASVTAGNLEMANKMLANAEALANRRDVTLPRFNAYASYVRSRIAAASGSTITGTQSSILDKALIPMFTFALNTRNRRQVLVSMPRVYQFNLIQQAIGNARADSTIKKLLDAYCEDPPIEVWRRDPVDGLAAVMIDTSAAHVSQVTLAASTGYGEKLLQAIDSMLAARFHRQLPLGGRIAQVRAIARADEKDLPPATLEMRNTPGNPISEVHKAAAIAGKPTLAAMTSAETKACVAALSRVHLPQVTLPTLEEKSPAAKLPPKTGLLTFTSVGKRVYATLSAKNKIVMWTVNGSSRVPSEIAKLLRGIGVGKTRGDRIPEDESWKEDAVALRRLLIPEDTTITAEKFDELIIVPDGPLWYLPFELLPFLEADSPLFGEQIKIRYAATPALALRPVSASPATNKIGIATGKFFAPRDLEVNQQIVDSIVDVVTDSLPLPDANKTPTALLGSEIGHLAIAAPQTPNSNNLLLTPMAPYEQTNPLGNLAAWLRFPTQVPATVILAGFRTPVGLGRRGDGS
;
A
#
# COMPACT_ATOMS: atom_id res chain seq x y z
N MET A 1 4.90 51.40 -47.89
CA MET A 1 3.54 51.46 -48.47
C MET A 1 2.73 50.26 -47.94
N ARG A 2 1.54 50.55 -47.40
CA ARG A 2 0.31 49.71 -47.19
C ARG A 2 0.47 48.18 -47.11
N ARG A 3 0.20 47.51 -45.97
CA ARG A 3 -1.11 47.07 -45.41
C ARG A 3 -2.05 46.35 -46.40
N SER A 4 -2.27 45.05 -46.18
CA SER A 4 -3.62 44.42 -46.01
C SER A 4 -3.53 42.88 -45.84
N GLU A 5 -3.99 42.38 -44.69
CA GLU A 5 -4.49 40.99 -44.46
C GLU A 5 -5.86 40.79 -45.19
N PRO A 6 -6.68 39.70 -45.00
CA PRO A 6 -6.54 38.44 -44.23
C PRO A 6 -7.08 37.15 -44.93
N CYS A 7 -6.90 35.97 -44.31
CA CYS A 7 -8.00 35.00 -44.10
C CYS A 7 -7.63 33.78 -43.23
N ASN A 8 -8.58 33.49 -42.32
CA ASN A 8 -8.74 32.46 -41.28
C ASN A 8 -8.40 30.99 -41.60
N CYS A 9 -7.96 30.25 -40.57
CA CYS A 9 -8.45 28.89 -40.27
C CYS A 9 -8.22 28.48 -38.79
N CYS A 10 -9.35 28.27 -38.12
CA CYS A 10 -9.70 27.63 -36.84
C CYS A 10 -8.64 27.06 -35.89
N GLU A 11 -8.69 27.56 -34.65
CA GLU A 11 -8.09 27.03 -33.43
C GLU A 11 -8.86 25.80 -32.87
N HIS A 12 -8.13 24.79 -32.38
CA HIS A 12 -8.62 23.79 -31.44
C HIS A 12 -7.85 23.90 -30.11
N PRO A 13 -8.50 23.92 -28.94
CA PRO A 13 -7.83 24.17 -27.67
C PRO A 13 -7.11 22.90 -27.15
N ARG A 14 -5.83 23.08 -26.82
CA ARG A 14 -4.97 22.10 -26.13
C ARG A 14 -5.43 21.95 -24.67
N ILE A 15 -5.80 20.75 -24.26
CA ILE A 15 -6.02 20.38 -22.85
C ILE A 15 -4.65 20.03 -22.23
N PRO A 16 -4.19 20.68 -21.15
CA PRO A 16 -2.89 20.38 -20.56
C PRO A 16 -2.97 19.33 -19.43
N SER A 17 -1.88 18.59 -19.28
CA SER A 17 -1.58 17.47 -18.38
C SER A 17 -1.43 17.85 -16.88
N LEU A 18 -2.30 18.72 -16.37
CA LEU A 18 -2.16 19.39 -15.06
C LEU A 18 -2.62 18.60 -13.81
N TRP A 19 -3.21 17.41 -13.96
CA TRP A 19 -3.97 16.80 -12.85
C TRP A 19 -3.15 15.99 -11.83
N LEU A 20 -1.98 15.45 -12.19
CA LEU A 20 -1.17 14.64 -11.25
C LEU A 20 -0.29 15.49 -10.31
N ALA A 21 0.04 16.73 -10.69
CA ALA A 21 0.88 17.62 -9.87
C ALA A 21 0.07 18.49 -8.88
N PHE A 22 -1.17 18.85 -9.23
CA PHE A 22 -2.03 19.68 -8.36
C PHE A 22 -2.45 18.96 -7.07
N VAL A 23 -2.44 17.62 -7.06
CA VAL A 23 -2.81 16.79 -5.91
C VAL A 23 -1.75 16.85 -4.79
N ARG A 24 -0.49 17.21 -5.09
CA ARG A 24 0.61 17.20 -4.10
C ARG A 24 0.74 18.49 -3.29
N SER A 25 0.47 19.66 -3.87
CA SER A 25 0.73 20.94 -3.19
C SER A 25 -0.39 21.38 -2.25
N LEU A 26 -1.66 21.01 -2.52
CA LEU A 26 -2.79 21.33 -1.63
C LEU A 26 -2.79 20.51 -0.32
N PHE A 27 -1.97 19.46 -0.24
CA PHE A 27 -1.94 18.51 0.88
C PHE A 27 -1.20 19.07 2.12
N CYS A 28 -0.25 20.00 1.95
CA CYS A 28 0.49 20.57 3.09
C CYS A 28 -0.25 21.70 3.83
N LEU A 29 -1.29 22.31 3.22
CA LEU A 29 -1.95 23.48 3.79
C LEU A 29 -3.31 23.18 4.46
N LEU A 30 -3.87 21.99 4.24
CA LEU A 30 -5.18 21.57 4.79
C LEU A 30 -5.08 20.71 6.06
N ILE A 31 -3.90 20.12 6.33
CA ILE A 31 -3.66 19.31 7.54
C ILE A 31 -3.64 20.18 8.81
N SER A 32 -3.33 21.47 8.70
CA SER A 32 -3.30 22.40 9.82
C SER A 32 -4.68 22.89 10.29
N LEU A 33 -5.76 22.68 9.54
CA LEU A 33 -7.10 23.19 9.90
C LEU A 33 -8.11 22.12 10.35
N SER A 34 -7.79 20.82 10.28
CA SER A 34 -8.74 19.73 10.53
C SER A 34 -8.70 19.15 11.96
N LEU A 35 -7.94 19.78 12.87
CA LEU A 35 -7.70 19.30 14.24
C LEU A 35 -8.75 19.70 15.29
N LEU A 36 -9.89 20.29 14.89
CA LEU A 36 -10.94 20.70 15.84
C LEU A 36 -12.35 20.39 15.30
N GLY A 37 -13.07 19.50 15.99
CA GLY A 37 -14.53 19.34 15.87
C GLY A 37 -15.01 17.99 15.35
N ALA A 38 -15.15 17.00 16.22
CA ALA A 38 -15.89 15.77 15.94
C ALA A 38 -17.38 15.96 16.32
N THR A 39 -18.25 16.04 15.32
CA THR A 39 -19.69 15.76 15.46
C THR A 39 -20.14 14.89 14.30
N SER A 40 -20.80 13.78 14.65
CA SER A 40 -21.30 12.72 13.78
C SER A 40 -22.22 13.21 12.66
N LEU A 41 -21.83 12.98 11.41
CA LEU A 41 -22.68 13.08 10.23
C LEU A 41 -22.54 11.80 9.42
N HIS A 42 -23.65 11.07 9.27
CA HIS A 42 -23.75 9.81 8.53
C HIS A 42 -23.44 9.99 7.05
N ALA A 43 -22.79 8.98 6.45
CA ALA A 43 -22.53 8.90 5.02
C ALA A 43 -23.84 8.68 4.26
N GLN A 44 -24.30 9.68 3.51
CA GLN A 44 -25.42 9.55 2.57
C GLN A 44 -24.90 9.46 1.13
N PHE A 45 -25.42 8.51 0.35
CA PHE A 45 -25.29 8.51 -1.11
C PHE A 45 -25.71 9.88 -1.67
N GLY A 46 -24.85 10.50 -2.47
CA GLY A 46 -25.19 11.77 -3.14
C GLY A 46 -26.31 11.54 -4.14
N ASN A 47 -27.47 12.17 -3.92
CA ASN A 47 -28.58 12.14 -4.85
C ASN A 47 -28.53 13.42 -5.71
N GLY A 48 -28.32 13.26 -7.02
CA GLY A 48 -28.42 14.33 -8.00
C GLY A 48 -29.79 14.32 -8.68
N ASN A 49 -30.55 15.39 -8.47
CA ASN A 49 -31.68 15.96 -9.23
C ASN A 49 -32.91 15.10 -9.61
N GLY A 50 -34.07 15.61 -9.17
CA GLY A 50 -35.40 15.37 -9.74
C GLY A 50 -36.44 16.22 -9.00
N ALA A 51 -36.89 17.30 -9.65
CA ALA A 51 -37.74 18.34 -9.09
C ALA A 51 -39.21 17.91 -8.86
N GLY A 52 -39.84 18.59 -7.89
CA GLY A 52 -41.27 18.91 -7.74
C GLY A 52 -42.34 17.99 -8.31
N ASN A 53 -43.18 17.44 -7.42
CA ASN A 53 -44.62 17.55 -7.63
C ASN A 53 -45.38 17.52 -6.29
N ASN A 54 -46.07 18.61 -5.99
CA ASN A 54 -47.10 18.68 -4.95
C ASN A 54 -48.34 17.94 -5.47
N GLY A 55 -48.79 16.91 -4.76
CA GLY A 55 -50.00 16.18 -5.09
C GLY A 55 -50.68 15.67 -3.83
N ASN A 56 -51.73 16.39 -3.40
CA ASN A 56 -52.64 16.03 -2.33
C ASN A 56 -53.23 14.62 -2.50
N GLY A 57 -53.27 13.85 -1.42
CA GLY A 57 -53.90 12.53 -1.38
C GLY A 57 -54.26 12.10 0.04
N GLN A 58 -55.40 12.63 0.52
CA GLN A 58 -56.31 12.12 1.55
C GLN A 58 -55.75 11.26 2.72
N GLN A 59 -55.67 11.89 3.89
CA GLN A 59 -55.70 11.22 5.19
C GLN A 59 -57.05 10.53 5.40
N SER A 60 -57.04 9.24 5.71
CA SER A 60 -58.20 8.55 6.27
C SER A 60 -58.23 8.74 7.79
N ASN A 61 -59.33 9.35 8.26
CA ASN A 61 -59.68 9.53 9.66
C ASN A 61 -59.54 8.23 10.47
N ARG A 62 -58.70 8.26 11.53
CA ARG A 62 -58.86 7.34 12.68
C ARG A 62 -59.31 8.14 13.89
N VAL A 63 -60.44 7.68 14.41
CA VAL A 63 -61.19 8.22 15.54
C VAL A 63 -60.31 8.25 16.80
N ASN A 64 -60.28 9.42 17.44
CA ASN A 64 -59.65 9.67 18.72
C ASN A 64 -60.52 9.03 19.83
N ARG A 65 -60.00 8.03 20.55
CA ARG A 65 -60.51 7.60 21.86
C ARG A 65 -59.34 7.59 22.84
N GLY A 66 -59.56 8.27 23.97
CA GLY A 66 -58.53 8.74 24.87
C GLY A 66 -57.86 7.71 25.77
N SER A 67 -56.69 8.15 26.23
CA SER A 67 -56.02 7.90 27.52
C SER A 67 -55.82 6.46 28.00
N GLY A 68 -54.63 5.94 27.68
CA GLY A 68 -53.87 5.03 28.53
C GLY A 68 -52.41 5.09 28.05
N ILE A 69 -51.50 5.61 28.87
CA ILE A 69 -50.06 5.60 28.57
C ILE A 69 -49.62 4.12 28.60
N PRO A 70 -49.17 3.51 27.48
CA PRO A 70 -48.58 2.19 27.54
C PRO A 70 -47.10 2.37 27.86
N PHE A 71 -46.72 2.15 29.12
CA PHE A 71 -45.35 1.74 29.45
C PHE A 71 -45.16 0.31 28.95
N GLY A 72 -44.92 0.19 27.65
CA GLY A 72 -44.65 -1.08 26.98
C GLY A 72 -43.98 -0.78 25.66
N SER A 73 -42.74 -1.26 25.50
CA SER A 73 -42.07 -1.32 24.21
C SER A 73 -43.03 -1.94 23.19
N VAL A 74 -43.42 -1.17 22.16
CA VAL A 74 -44.20 -1.72 21.03
C VAL A 74 -43.30 -2.74 20.35
N GLU A 75 -43.68 -4.00 20.50
CA GLU A 75 -42.96 -5.15 20.01
C GLU A 75 -43.26 -5.35 18.52
N PRO A 76 -42.24 -5.33 17.63
CA PRO A 76 -42.49 -5.57 16.20
C PRO A 76 -42.97 -7.02 15.98
N THR A 77 -44.07 -7.19 15.25
CA THR A 77 -44.57 -8.50 14.81
C THR A 77 -43.91 -8.89 13.47
N GLY A 78 -43.13 -9.97 13.40
CA GLY A 78 -42.48 -10.41 12.16
C GLY A 78 -41.47 -11.56 12.30
N GLN A 79 -40.89 -12.00 11.18
CA GLN A 79 -39.75 -12.93 11.12
C GLN A 79 -38.44 -12.20 11.46
N TYR A 80 -37.50 -12.90 12.09
CA TYR A 80 -36.19 -12.37 12.48
C TYR A 80 -35.05 -13.27 11.94
N PRO A 81 -34.11 -12.73 11.13
CA PRO A 81 -34.05 -11.38 10.57
C PRO A 81 -35.27 -10.98 9.74
N THR A 82 -35.45 -9.68 9.56
CA THR A 82 -36.62 -9.15 8.85
C THR A 82 -36.58 -9.53 7.38
N ARG A 83 -37.71 -9.46 6.67
CA ARG A 83 -37.76 -9.80 5.24
C ARG A 83 -36.83 -8.91 4.40
N GLU A 84 -36.68 -7.65 4.79
CA GLU A 84 -35.77 -6.68 4.14
C GLU A 84 -34.33 -7.17 4.13
N TYR A 85 -33.91 -7.94 5.15
CA TYR A 85 -32.57 -8.56 5.17
C TYR A 85 -32.36 -9.50 3.98
N TYR A 86 -33.28 -10.44 3.74
CA TYR A 86 -33.13 -11.43 2.68
C TYR A 86 -33.24 -10.79 1.29
N VAL A 87 -34.12 -9.80 1.11
CA VAL A 87 -34.18 -9.01 -0.13
C VAL A 87 -32.89 -8.21 -0.33
N GLY A 88 -32.31 -7.66 0.74
CA GLY A 88 -31.01 -6.99 0.71
C GLY A 88 -29.88 -7.95 0.30
N LEU A 89 -29.93 -9.20 0.76
CA LEU A 89 -28.95 -10.24 0.38
C LEU A 89 -29.05 -10.60 -1.11
N GLU A 90 -30.26 -10.64 -1.67
CA GLU A 90 -30.47 -10.80 -3.11
C GLU A 90 -29.90 -9.61 -3.90
N ALA A 91 -30.17 -8.37 -3.45
CA ALA A 91 -29.61 -7.16 -4.06
C ALA A 91 -28.07 -7.14 -4.00
N TYR A 92 -27.49 -7.55 -2.86
CA TYR A 92 -26.04 -7.68 -2.70
C TYR A 92 -25.46 -8.69 -3.69
N ARG A 93 -26.08 -9.86 -3.85
CA ARG A 93 -25.67 -10.89 -4.81
C ARG A 93 -25.89 -10.47 -6.27
N ALA A 94 -26.83 -9.56 -6.53
CA ALA A 94 -26.99 -8.92 -7.84
C ALA A 94 -25.92 -7.84 -8.12
N GLY A 95 -25.11 -7.46 -7.13
CA GLY A 95 -24.08 -6.41 -7.24
C GLY A 95 -24.62 -4.99 -7.08
N ASP A 96 -25.90 -4.84 -6.68
CA ASP A 96 -26.51 -3.54 -6.37
C ASP A 96 -26.26 -3.19 -4.90
N LEU A 97 -25.04 -2.68 -4.64
CA LEU A 97 -24.63 -2.31 -3.29
C LEU A 97 -25.49 -1.21 -2.70
N LYS A 98 -26.05 -0.30 -3.51
CA LYS A 98 -26.85 0.81 -3.01
C LYS A 98 -28.18 0.29 -2.46
N SER A 99 -28.91 -0.49 -3.23
CA SER A 99 -30.17 -1.08 -2.76
C SER A 99 -29.92 -2.04 -1.59
N ALA A 100 -28.85 -2.83 -1.63
CA ALA A 100 -28.46 -3.70 -0.53
C ALA A 100 -28.21 -2.91 0.76
N PHE A 101 -27.47 -1.80 0.68
CA PHE A 101 -27.21 -0.91 1.80
C PHE A 101 -28.50 -0.39 2.43
N ASP A 102 -29.39 0.19 1.62
CA ASP A 102 -30.65 0.78 2.09
C ASP A 102 -31.55 -0.28 2.76
N LEU A 103 -31.57 -1.50 2.21
CA LEU A 103 -32.33 -2.63 2.74
C LEU A 103 -31.75 -3.20 4.05
N PHE A 104 -30.42 -3.29 4.17
CA PHE A 104 -29.79 -3.70 5.42
C PHE A 104 -29.99 -2.65 6.52
N GLU A 105 -29.88 -1.35 6.20
CA GLU A 105 -30.25 -0.29 7.15
C GLU A 105 -31.72 -0.36 7.56
N ALA A 106 -32.63 -0.63 6.62
CA ALA A 106 -34.05 -0.82 6.92
C ALA A 106 -34.26 -2.01 7.87
N SER A 107 -33.59 -3.13 7.62
CA SER A 107 -33.64 -4.32 8.49
C SER A 107 -33.13 -4.02 9.91
N ILE A 108 -31.99 -3.31 10.03
CA ILE A 108 -31.41 -2.89 11.30
C ILE A 108 -32.36 -1.94 12.06
N ARG A 109 -33.06 -1.04 11.35
CA ARG A 109 -34.06 -0.13 11.94
C ARG A 109 -35.34 -0.84 12.39
N GLY A 110 -35.75 -1.88 11.65
CA GLY A 110 -36.92 -2.71 11.96
C GLY A 110 -36.72 -3.69 13.11
N GLY A 111 -35.47 -3.95 13.51
CA GLY A 111 -35.14 -4.79 14.67
C GLY A 111 -35.52 -4.15 16.02
N ARG A 112 -35.67 -5.00 17.04
CA ARG A 112 -36.03 -4.56 18.40
C ARG A 112 -34.92 -3.73 19.04
N LYS A 113 -35.35 -2.82 19.90
CA LYS A 113 -34.51 -2.05 20.81
C LYS A 113 -35.04 -2.19 22.22
N ASP A 114 -34.15 -2.46 23.18
CA ASP A 114 -34.43 -2.36 24.60
C ASP A 114 -33.75 -1.11 25.20
N LEU A 115 -33.86 -0.91 26.51
CA LEU A 115 -33.19 0.19 27.22
C LEU A 115 -31.65 0.13 27.09
N LYS A 116 -31.09 -1.02 26.73
CA LYS A 116 -29.65 -1.26 26.60
C LYS A 116 -29.16 -1.15 25.15
N GLY A 117 -30.05 -1.04 24.16
CA GLY A 117 -29.75 -0.81 22.75
C GLY A 117 -30.42 -1.81 21.82
N ARG A 118 -29.78 -2.09 20.67
CA ARG A 118 -30.24 -3.11 19.71
C ARG A 118 -30.03 -4.52 20.25
N TYR A 119 -30.92 -5.43 19.87
CA TYR A 119 -30.86 -6.86 20.23
C TYR A 119 -30.24 -7.72 19.10
N ILE A 120 -30.09 -9.03 19.34
CA ILE A 120 -29.32 -9.97 18.48
C ILE A 120 -29.82 -10.10 17.03
N GLU A 121 -31.10 -9.81 16.75
CA GLU A 121 -31.66 -9.85 15.39
C GLU A 121 -31.05 -8.80 14.44
N ALA A 122 -30.41 -7.75 14.99
CA ALA A 122 -29.73 -6.75 14.16
C ALA A 122 -28.38 -7.26 13.60
N ILE A 123 -27.83 -8.36 14.14
CA ILE A 123 -26.49 -8.85 13.81
C ILE A 123 -26.34 -9.18 12.32
N PRO A 124 -27.26 -9.92 11.66
CA PRO A 124 -27.12 -10.20 10.22
C PRO A 124 -27.13 -8.94 9.35
N GLY A 125 -28.02 -8.00 9.65
CA GLY A 125 -28.08 -6.70 8.98
C GLY A 125 -26.78 -5.92 9.13
N LEU A 126 -26.23 -5.83 10.35
CA LEU A 126 -24.95 -5.16 10.63
C LEU A 126 -23.78 -5.85 9.91
N ALA A 127 -23.75 -7.18 9.88
CA ALA A 127 -22.68 -7.93 9.23
C ALA A 127 -22.65 -7.66 7.72
N MET A 128 -23.82 -7.71 7.07
CA MET A 128 -23.93 -7.46 5.63
C MET A 128 -23.80 -5.98 5.27
N LEU A 129 -24.21 -5.06 6.16
CA LEU A 129 -23.89 -3.63 6.02
C LEU A 129 -22.36 -3.41 6.08
N GLY A 130 -21.68 -4.12 6.98
CA GLY A 130 -20.22 -4.21 7.01
C GLY A 130 -19.61 -4.72 5.70
N GLU A 131 -20.19 -5.75 5.09
CA GLU A 131 -19.77 -6.23 3.75
C GLU A 131 -19.98 -5.15 2.67
N CYS A 132 -21.11 -4.42 2.67
CA CYS A 132 -21.31 -3.29 1.76
C CYS A 132 -20.21 -2.23 1.91
N TYR A 133 -19.88 -1.83 3.15
CA TYR A 133 -18.78 -0.90 3.41
C TYR A 133 -17.41 -1.44 2.97
N TRP A 134 -17.17 -2.73 3.16
CA TRP A 134 -15.96 -3.41 2.68
C TRP A 134 -15.82 -3.32 1.15
N GLN A 135 -16.90 -3.57 0.42
CA GLN A 135 -16.91 -3.49 -1.05
C GLN A 135 -16.81 -2.05 -1.56
N MET A 136 -17.37 -1.07 -0.83
CA MET A 136 -17.25 0.35 -1.13
C MET A 136 -15.86 0.95 -0.82
N GLY A 137 -15.10 0.33 0.08
CA GLY A 137 -13.80 0.85 0.53
C GLY A 137 -13.87 1.76 1.76
N ASP A 138 -14.92 1.67 2.58
CA ASP A 138 -14.98 2.37 3.88
C ASP A 138 -14.67 1.39 5.03
N LEU A 139 -13.38 1.13 5.22
CA LEU A 139 -12.90 0.17 6.22
C LEU A 139 -13.17 0.61 7.66
N PRO A 140 -13.06 1.91 8.02
CA PRO A 140 -13.48 2.39 9.33
C PRO A 140 -14.94 2.03 9.65
N SER A 141 -15.88 2.31 8.74
CA SER A 141 -17.30 1.99 8.95
C SER A 141 -17.55 0.48 8.97
N CYS A 142 -16.82 -0.29 8.16
CA CYS A 142 -16.85 -1.75 8.21
C CYS A 142 -16.46 -2.28 9.61
N ARG A 143 -15.38 -1.75 10.20
CA ARG A 143 -14.96 -2.10 11.57
C ARG A 143 -16.00 -1.71 12.61
N GLN A 144 -16.59 -0.53 12.51
CA GLN A 144 -17.61 -0.05 13.45
C GLN A 144 -18.81 -1.01 13.53
N ASN A 145 -19.27 -1.54 12.40
CA ASN A 145 -20.34 -2.55 12.38
C ASN A 145 -19.93 -3.84 13.12
N ALA A 146 -18.69 -4.30 12.94
CA ALA A 146 -18.17 -5.45 13.69
C ALA A 146 -18.07 -5.16 15.19
N ASP A 147 -17.66 -3.95 15.59
CA ASP A 147 -17.63 -3.52 16.99
C ASP A 147 -19.05 -3.46 17.60
N GLU A 148 -20.05 -2.96 16.86
CA GLU A 148 -21.47 -2.95 17.30
C GLU A 148 -22.00 -4.38 17.51
N ILE A 149 -21.67 -5.33 16.63
CA ILE A 149 -22.02 -6.75 16.80
C ILE A 149 -21.42 -7.30 18.10
N ILE A 150 -20.15 -7.02 18.39
CA ILE A 150 -19.48 -7.46 19.63
C ILE A 150 -20.17 -6.86 20.86
N GLN A 151 -20.58 -5.59 20.79
CA GLN A 151 -21.32 -4.94 21.88
C GLN A 151 -22.69 -5.59 22.10
N ILE A 152 -23.43 -5.92 21.04
CA ILE A 152 -24.71 -6.64 21.15
C ILE A 152 -24.49 -8.00 21.81
N LEU A 153 -23.48 -8.76 21.38
CA LEU A 153 -23.18 -10.09 21.93
C LEU A 153 -22.75 -10.05 23.40
N SER A 154 -21.96 -9.06 23.80
CA SER A 154 -21.51 -8.93 25.19
C SER A 154 -22.67 -8.63 26.14
N ARG A 155 -23.69 -7.88 25.67
CA ARG A 155 -24.95 -7.63 26.39
C ARG A 155 -25.88 -8.85 26.42
N HIS A 156 -25.98 -9.59 25.32
CA HIS A 156 -26.97 -10.65 25.13
C HIS A 156 -26.31 -12.01 24.84
N LYS A 157 -26.04 -12.80 25.90
CA LYS A 157 -25.48 -14.15 25.81
C LYS A 157 -26.51 -15.20 25.38
N PHE A 158 -27.07 -15.02 24.18
CA PHE A 158 -28.29 -15.70 23.70
C PHE A 158 -28.16 -17.21 23.49
N LEU A 159 -26.95 -17.74 23.28
CA LEU A 159 -26.73 -19.17 22.97
C LEU A 159 -27.28 -20.13 24.03
N ARG A 160 -27.43 -19.67 25.28
CA ARG A 160 -28.04 -20.45 26.38
C ARG A 160 -29.55 -20.65 26.20
N GLY A 161 -30.23 -19.73 25.52
CA GLY A 161 -31.67 -19.78 25.31
C GLY A 161 -32.09 -20.54 24.05
N VAL A 162 -31.15 -20.93 23.18
CA VAL A 162 -31.46 -21.61 21.91
C VAL A 162 -31.85 -23.06 22.15
N ASN A 163 -33.01 -23.47 21.64
CA ASN A 163 -33.42 -24.87 21.63
C ASN A 163 -32.85 -25.62 20.42
N TRP A 164 -31.80 -26.40 20.67
CA TRP A 164 -31.07 -27.17 19.65
C TRP A 164 -31.64 -28.56 19.37
N THR A 165 -32.57 -29.06 20.19
CA THR A 165 -33.04 -30.46 20.15
C THR A 165 -33.66 -30.82 18.80
N ASN A 166 -34.37 -29.87 18.18
CA ASN A 166 -35.07 -30.06 16.90
C ASN A 166 -34.43 -29.24 15.76
N ALA A 167 -33.14 -28.94 15.86
CA ALA A 167 -32.44 -28.13 14.87
C ALA A 167 -32.20 -28.87 13.55
N ILE A 168 -32.10 -30.20 13.58
CA ILE A 168 -32.08 -31.05 12.38
C ILE A 168 -33.47 -31.63 12.16
N GLN A 169 -33.91 -31.67 10.92
CA GLN A 169 -35.13 -32.33 10.48
C GLN A 169 -34.78 -33.74 9.98
N PRO A 170 -34.89 -34.80 10.82
CA PRO A 170 -34.64 -36.15 10.38
C PRO A 170 -35.61 -36.54 9.26
N SER A 171 -35.13 -37.30 8.27
CA SER A 171 -35.90 -37.78 7.12
C SER A 171 -36.34 -36.72 6.10
N VAL A 172 -35.89 -35.47 6.22
CA VAL A 172 -36.06 -34.44 5.20
C VAL A 172 -34.81 -34.38 4.32
N ALA A 173 -34.97 -34.57 3.01
CA ALA A 173 -33.90 -34.38 2.04
C ALA A 173 -33.88 -32.93 1.55
N VAL A 174 -32.70 -32.30 1.55
CA VAL A 174 -32.54 -30.96 0.97
C VAL A 174 -32.44 -31.09 -0.55
N SER A 175 -33.38 -30.47 -1.27
CA SER A 175 -33.37 -30.43 -2.73
C SER A 175 -32.09 -29.75 -3.25
N LYS A 176 -31.44 -30.38 -4.22
CA LYS A 176 -30.27 -29.79 -4.88
C LYS A 176 -30.70 -28.59 -5.74
N ARG A 177 -29.87 -27.55 -5.77
CA ARG A 177 -30.09 -26.38 -6.63
C ARG A 177 -29.76 -26.74 -8.08
N ALA A 178 -30.54 -26.20 -9.03
CA ALA A 178 -30.45 -26.59 -10.44
C ALA A 178 -29.14 -26.15 -11.13
N PHE A 179 -28.52 -25.07 -10.66
CA PHE A 179 -27.31 -24.50 -11.24
C PHE A 179 -26.01 -25.15 -10.76
N LEU A 180 -26.07 -26.18 -9.90
CA LEU A 180 -24.86 -26.80 -9.35
C LEU A 180 -24.12 -27.63 -10.40
N TRP A 181 -22.82 -27.42 -10.52
CA TRP A 181 -21.91 -28.30 -11.25
C TRP A 181 -21.65 -29.59 -10.42
N PRO A 182 -21.10 -30.67 -11.03
CA PRO A 182 -21.03 -31.99 -10.41
C PRO A 182 -20.43 -32.01 -9.00
N ASP A 183 -19.29 -31.35 -8.78
CA ASP A 183 -18.62 -31.33 -7.47
C ASP A 183 -19.43 -30.59 -6.39
N ALA A 184 -20.11 -29.49 -6.75
CA ALA A 184 -21.00 -28.80 -5.82
C ALA A 184 -22.28 -29.60 -5.54
N ALA A 185 -22.79 -30.32 -6.55
CA ALA A 185 -23.94 -31.21 -6.39
C ALA A 185 -23.62 -32.46 -5.54
N ALA A 186 -22.36 -32.83 -5.38
CA ALA A 186 -21.92 -33.94 -4.54
C ALA A 186 -21.92 -33.60 -3.03
N VAL A 187 -21.92 -32.31 -2.68
CA VAL A 187 -21.96 -31.86 -1.28
C VAL A 187 -23.29 -32.24 -0.64
N GLN A 188 -23.23 -32.98 0.46
CA GLN A 188 -24.40 -33.33 1.27
C GLN A 188 -24.70 -32.20 2.25
N VAL A 189 -25.93 -31.68 2.24
CA VAL A 189 -26.36 -30.58 3.10
C VAL A 189 -27.29 -31.11 4.19
N ALA A 190 -27.03 -30.72 5.43
CA ALA A 190 -27.88 -31.04 6.56
C ALA A 190 -29.24 -30.33 6.42
N ALA A 191 -30.35 -31.04 6.67
CA ALA A 191 -31.69 -30.46 6.74
C ALA A 191 -31.86 -29.66 8.03
N PHE A 192 -31.20 -28.50 8.11
CA PHE A 192 -31.27 -27.59 9.24
C PHE A 192 -32.60 -26.80 9.21
N ARG A 193 -33.27 -26.70 10.35
CA ARG A 193 -34.51 -25.92 10.48
C ARG A 193 -34.20 -24.42 10.40
N GLU A 194 -34.89 -23.70 9.52
CA GLU A 194 -34.69 -22.25 9.33
C GLU A 194 -34.89 -21.44 10.61
N MET A 195 -35.91 -21.76 11.41
CA MET A 195 -36.25 -21.02 12.63
C MET A 195 -36.15 -21.89 13.87
N LEU A 196 -35.37 -21.44 14.86
CA LEU A 196 -35.23 -22.11 16.17
C LEU A 196 -35.88 -21.29 17.29
N PRO A 197 -36.51 -21.93 18.29
CA PRO A 197 -36.99 -21.24 19.48
C PRO A 197 -35.80 -20.76 20.33
N VAL A 198 -35.82 -19.49 20.70
CA VAL A 198 -34.87 -18.82 21.57
C VAL A 198 -35.61 -18.28 22.79
N ALA A 199 -35.22 -18.76 23.97
CA ALA A 199 -35.72 -18.28 25.25
C ALA A 199 -35.01 -16.97 25.66
N SER A 200 -35.78 -15.99 26.12
CA SER A 200 -35.31 -14.73 26.71
C SER A 200 -36.05 -14.45 28.02
N GLY A 201 -35.42 -13.74 28.95
CA GLY A 201 -35.98 -13.49 30.29
C GLY A 201 -35.72 -14.64 31.27
N GLN A 202 -36.29 -14.54 32.47
CA GLN A 202 -36.15 -15.52 33.54
C GLN A 202 -37.50 -16.14 33.89
N GLN A 203 -37.49 -17.41 34.26
CA GLN A 203 -38.66 -18.06 34.84
C GLN A 203 -38.95 -17.40 36.19
N VAL A 204 -40.15 -16.84 36.35
CA VAL A 204 -40.53 -16.18 37.60
C VAL A 204 -40.77 -17.26 38.66
N THR A 205 -39.80 -17.46 39.55
CA THR A 205 -39.92 -18.36 40.70
C THR A 205 -40.12 -17.55 42.00
N ALA A 206 -40.63 -18.20 43.04
CA ALA A 206 -40.81 -17.57 44.35
C ALA A 206 -39.49 -16.97 44.89
N ASP A 207 -38.34 -17.57 44.56
CA ASP A 207 -37.01 -17.08 44.95
C ASP A 207 -36.56 -15.86 44.12
N VAL A 208 -36.88 -15.79 42.82
CA VAL A 208 -36.62 -14.61 41.97
C VAL A 208 -37.48 -13.43 42.41
N LEU A 209 -38.72 -13.68 42.82
CA LEU A 209 -39.62 -12.67 43.40
C LEU A 209 -39.12 -12.17 44.77
N ARG A 210 -38.50 -13.03 45.58
CA ARG A 210 -37.89 -12.68 46.87
C ARG A 210 -36.58 -11.89 46.74
N GLN A 211 -35.79 -12.13 45.69
CA GLN A 211 -34.54 -11.40 45.44
C GLN A 211 -34.76 -9.93 45.06
N GLY A 212 -35.96 -9.58 44.56
CA GLY A 212 -36.32 -8.21 44.17
C GLY A 212 -35.57 -7.71 42.92
N GLY A 213 -36.13 -6.70 42.25
CA GLY A 213 -35.57 -6.08 41.04
C GLY A 213 -36.48 -6.15 39.82
N ALA A 214 -35.99 -5.65 38.67
CA ALA A 214 -36.73 -5.71 37.41
C ALA A 214 -36.74 -7.15 36.87
N ILE A 215 -37.91 -7.80 36.90
CA ILE A 215 -38.11 -9.17 36.41
C ILE A 215 -38.61 -9.12 34.97
N GLU A 216 -37.83 -9.66 34.03
CA GLU A 216 -38.27 -9.90 32.66
C GLU A 216 -38.82 -11.33 32.55
N SER A 217 -40.12 -11.47 32.27
CA SER A 217 -40.78 -12.77 32.14
C SER A 217 -40.20 -13.60 30.99
N LEU A 218 -40.05 -14.92 31.22
CA LEU A 218 -39.59 -15.86 30.19
C LEU A 218 -40.48 -15.81 28.93
N THR A 219 -39.90 -15.49 27.79
CA THR A 219 -40.54 -15.51 26.47
C THR A 219 -39.75 -16.40 25.51
N TYR A 220 -40.46 -17.13 24.65
CA TYR A 220 -39.86 -17.93 23.57
C TYR A 220 -40.15 -17.27 22.22
N ARG A 221 -39.13 -17.18 21.37
CA ARG A 221 -39.28 -16.61 20.03
C ARG A 221 -38.58 -17.45 19.01
N ASN A 222 -39.22 -17.64 17.87
CA ASN A 222 -38.59 -18.28 16.73
C ASN A 222 -37.70 -17.26 16.01
N MET A 223 -36.43 -17.59 15.84
CA MET A 223 -35.43 -16.76 15.14
C MET A 223 -34.59 -17.64 14.21
N ASP A 224 -34.09 -17.07 13.12
CA ASP A 224 -33.06 -17.71 12.29
C ASP A 224 -31.70 -17.57 12.98
N VAL A 225 -31.47 -18.50 13.90
CA VAL A 225 -30.23 -18.58 14.68
C VAL A 225 -29.03 -18.88 13.79
N ALA A 226 -29.21 -19.63 12.71
CA ALA A 226 -28.12 -19.93 11.77
C ALA A 226 -27.60 -18.66 11.11
N GLU A 227 -28.52 -17.78 10.68
CA GLU A 227 -28.19 -16.50 10.07
C GLU A 227 -27.54 -15.53 11.06
N ILE A 228 -28.06 -15.45 12.30
CA ILE A 228 -27.41 -14.67 13.38
C ILE A 228 -25.98 -15.14 13.58
N MET A 229 -25.75 -16.45 13.71
CA MET A 229 -24.40 -16.99 13.89
C MET A 229 -23.51 -16.77 12.67
N ARG A 230 -24.07 -16.77 11.46
CA ARG A 230 -23.35 -16.45 10.23
C ARG A 230 -22.89 -15.00 10.24
N GLY A 231 -23.74 -14.07 10.65
CA GLY A 231 -23.35 -12.66 10.85
C GLY A 231 -22.19 -12.49 11.85
N ILE A 232 -22.20 -13.25 12.95
CA ILE A 232 -21.08 -13.25 13.92
C ILE A 232 -19.78 -13.77 13.27
N ALA A 233 -19.87 -14.86 12.50
CA ALA A 233 -18.72 -15.44 11.82
C ALA A 233 -18.17 -14.49 10.74
N ILE A 234 -19.02 -13.85 9.94
CA ILE A 234 -18.63 -12.84 8.94
C ILE A 234 -17.90 -11.67 9.62
N ALA A 235 -18.47 -11.13 10.70
CA ALA A 235 -17.85 -10.04 11.45
C ALA A 235 -16.47 -10.43 12.01
N SER A 236 -16.33 -11.65 12.55
CA SER A 236 -15.05 -12.17 13.05
C SER A 236 -14.03 -12.33 11.92
N TYR A 237 -14.45 -12.90 10.78
CA TYR A 237 -13.63 -13.08 9.60
C TYR A 237 -13.12 -11.75 9.05
N ARG A 238 -14.02 -10.77 8.83
CA ARG A 238 -13.63 -9.45 8.34
C ARG A 238 -12.79 -8.67 9.31
N ARG A 239 -13.03 -8.79 10.62
CA ARG A 239 -12.17 -8.14 11.62
C ARG A 239 -10.71 -8.57 11.48
N ARG A 240 -10.45 -9.86 11.26
CA ARG A 240 -9.10 -10.39 10.97
C ARG A 240 -8.52 -9.81 9.68
N VAL A 241 -9.32 -9.72 8.61
CA VAL A 241 -8.88 -9.12 7.34
C VAL A 241 -8.52 -7.64 7.52
N LEU A 242 -9.35 -6.86 8.22
CA LEU A 242 -9.14 -5.43 8.45
C LEU A 242 -7.92 -5.15 9.34
N LEU A 243 -7.77 -5.89 10.44
CA LEU A 243 -6.72 -5.64 11.43
C LEU A 243 -5.40 -6.35 11.10
N GLY A 244 -5.41 -7.40 10.28
CA GLY A 244 -4.21 -8.14 9.93
C GLY A 244 -3.45 -8.60 11.18
N PRO A 245 -2.14 -8.31 11.31
CA PRO A 245 -1.36 -8.60 12.51
C PRO A 245 -1.90 -7.98 13.81
N LEU A 246 -2.58 -6.83 13.72
CA LEU A 246 -3.11 -6.10 14.89
C LEU A 246 -4.24 -6.86 15.60
N SER A 247 -4.84 -7.85 14.93
CA SER A 247 -5.92 -8.69 15.51
C SER A 247 -5.48 -9.53 16.71
N GLU A 248 -4.19 -9.84 16.84
CA GLU A 248 -3.65 -10.67 17.90
C GLU A 248 -3.87 -10.07 19.30
N ASN A 249 -3.72 -8.75 19.39
CA ASN A 249 -3.84 -7.98 20.63
C ASN A 249 -5.15 -7.19 20.70
N ASP A 250 -6.09 -7.41 19.78
CA ASP A 250 -7.36 -6.70 19.76
C ASP A 250 -8.29 -7.21 20.88
N PRO A 251 -8.76 -6.34 21.80
CA PRO A 251 -9.62 -6.75 22.90
C PRO A 251 -11.00 -7.24 22.43
N GLY A 252 -11.46 -6.77 21.28
CA GLY A 252 -12.76 -7.15 20.70
C GLY A 252 -12.84 -8.64 20.36
N ALA A 253 -11.76 -9.24 19.86
CA ALA A 253 -11.71 -10.67 19.55
C ALA A 253 -11.91 -11.55 20.81
N ASN A 254 -11.30 -11.19 21.94
CA ASN A 254 -11.50 -11.89 23.20
C ASN A 254 -12.94 -11.74 23.71
N LEU A 255 -13.49 -10.53 23.66
CA LEU A 255 -14.86 -10.25 24.08
C LEU A 255 -15.89 -11.02 23.22
N LEU A 256 -15.64 -11.12 21.92
CA LEU A 256 -16.46 -11.93 21.01
C LEU A 256 -16.43 -13.41 21.44
N LEU A 257 -15.23 -14.00 21.56
CA LEU A 257 -15.06 -15.40 21.94
C LEU A 257 -15.69 -15.75 23.30
N ASP A 258 -15.66 -14.79 24.23
CA ASP A 258 -16.31 -14.89 25.54
C ASP A 258 -17.84 -14.85 25.45
N SER A 259 -18.37 -14.09 24.51
CA SER A 259 -19.82 -13.96 24.29
C SER A 259 -20.42 -15.18 23.60
N ILE A 260 -19.63 -15.91 22.81
CA ILE A 260 -20.03 -17.17 22.15
C ILE A 260 -19.46 -18.42 22.84
N LYS A 261 -19.25 -18.37 24.15
CA LYS A 261 -18.87 -19.55 24.95
C LYS A 261 -19.93 -20.64 24.88
N TYR A 262 -19.48 -21.90 24.96
CA TYR A 262 -20.39 -23.02 25.13
C TYR A 262 -21.23 -22.82 26.40
N PRO A 263 -22.55 -23.08 26.35
CA PRO A 263 -23.38 -23.12 27.54
C PRO A 263 -22.89 -24.17 28.55
N ALA A 264 -23.23 -24.00 29.83
CA ALA A 264 -22.84 -24.93 30.89
C ALA A 264 -23.39 -26.34 30.64
N THR A 265 -24.66 -26.42 30.22
CA THR A 265 -25.24 -27.65 29.67
C THR A 265 -24.88 -27.75 28.20
N MET A 266 -24.08 -28.75 27.83
CA MET A 266 -23.59 -28.88 26.46
C MET A 266 -24.76 -29.14 25.49
N PRO A 267 -24.86 -28.40 24.38
CA PRO A 267 -25.88 -28.65 23.37
C PRO A 267 -25.73 -30.03 22.70
N PRO A 268 -26.80 -30.54 22.07
CA PRO A 268 -26.74 -31.68 21.14
C PRO A 268 -25.65 -31.49 20.07
N PRO A 269 -25.20 -32.58 19.40
CA PRO A 269 -24.04 -32.51 18.50
C PRO A 269 -24.12 -31.43 17.42
N VAL A 270 -25.30 -31.17 16.83
CA VAL A 270 -25.49 -30.07 15.86
C VAL A 270 -25.26 -28.67 16.46
N GLY A 271 -25.73 -28.44 17.69
CA GLY A 271 -25.48 -27.19 18.40
C GLY A 271 -24.01 -27.04 18.78
N LYS A 272 -23.37 -28.15 19.16
CA LYS A 272 -21.93 -28.19 19.42
C LYS A 272 -21.11 -27.84 18.19
N THR A 273 -21.42 -28.40 17.01
CA THR A 273 -20.69 -28.09 15.76
C THR A 273 -20.96 -26.67 15.28
N MET A 274 -22.21 -26.18 15.33
CA MET A 274 -22.54 -24.78 14.98
C MET A 274 -21.82 -23.76 15.87
N ILE A 275 -21.87 -23.93 17.19
CA ILE A 275 -21.15 -23.04 18.12
C ILE A 275 -19.64 -23.18 17.91
N GLY A 276 -19.15 -24.41 17.73
CA GLY A 276 -17.75 -24.67 17.39
C GLY A 276 -17.30 -23.91 16.14
N ALA A 277 -18.08 -23.94 15.06
CA ALA A 277 -17.81 -23.27 13.79
C ALA A 277 -17.69 -21.75 13.98
N ALA A 278 -18.66 -21.13 14.65
CA ALA A 278 -18.59 -19.71 14.96
C ALA A 278 -17.36 -19.36 15.83
N ARG A 279 -17.02 -20.21 16.80
CA ARG A 279 -15.83 -20.03 17.65
C ARG A 279 -14.52 -20.19 16.87
N SER A 280 -14.43 -21.14 15.95
CA SER A 280 -13.26 -21.35 15.10
C SER A 280 -12.98 -20.16 14.20
N VAL A 281 -14.02 -19.56 13.60
CA VAL A 281 -13.87 -18.28 12.89
C VAL A 281 -13.51 -17.14 13.85
N GLY A 282 -14.00 -17.15 15.10
CA GLY A 282 -13.55 -16.24 16.15
C GLY A 282 -12.07 -16.38 16.51
N TYR A 283 -11.52 -17.60 16.51
CA TYR A 283 -10.09 -17.87 16.72
C TYR A 283 -9.23 -17.39 15.55
N PHE A 284 -9.71 -17.56 14.31
CA PHE A 284 -9.13 -16.87 13.14
C PHE A 284 -9.17 -15.34 13.32
N GLY A 285 -10.29 -14.81 13.83
CA GLY A 285 -10.47 -13.43 14.29
C GLY A 285 -9.37 -12.92 15.22
N LYS A 286 -8.76 -13.81 16.02
CA LYS A 286 -7.69 -13.54 17.00
C LYS A 286 -6.30 -13.97 16.50
N ARG A 287 -6.12 -14.24 15.20
CA ARG A 287 -4.84 -14.72 14.63
C ARG A 287 -4.42 -16.13 15.07
N ASP A 288 -5.30 -16.95 15.62
CA ASP A 288 -5.01 -18.36 15.91
C ASP A 288 -5.24 -19.25 14.67
N ASP A 289 -4.37 -19.06 13.68
CA ASP A 289 -4.47 -19.65 12.34
C ASP A 289 -4.38 -21.19 12.37
N GLN A 290 -3.51 -21.76 13.22
CA GLN A 290 -3.35 -23.21 13.32
C GLN A 290 -4.62 -23.88 13.83
N ARG A 291 -5.31 -23.24 14.78
CA ARG A 291 -6.55 -23.77 15.34
C ARG A 291 -7.66 -23.83 14.32
N VAL A 292 -7.90 -22.76 13.55
CA VAL A 292 -8.96 -22.77 12.52
C VAL A 292 -8.68 -23.82 11.44
N ILE A 293 -7.42 -24.02 11.06
CA ILE A 293 -7.00 -25.05 10.09
C ILE A 293 -7.35 -26.46 10.61
N ASN A 294 -7.10 -26.74 11.89
CA ASN A 294 -7.37 -28.04 12.51
C ASN A 294 -8.87 -28.25 12.80
N ASP A 295 -9.57 -27.18 13.16
CA ASP A 295 -10.98 -27.22 13.55
C ASP A 295 -11.90 -27.38 12.32
N ALA A 296 -11.65 -26.63 11.24
CA ALA A 296 -12.58 -26.54 10.09
C ALA A 296 -13.01 -27.88 9.47
N PRO A 297 -12.16 -28.91 9.29
CA PRO A 297 -12.58 -30.21 8.79
C PRO A 297 -13.54 -30.96 9.72
N ASN A 298 -13.49 -30.70 11.03
CA ASN A 298 -14.20 -31.46 12.05
C ASN A 298 -15.50 -30.77 12.48
N ILE A 299 -15.42 -29.49 12.82
CA ILE A 299 -16.56 -28.71 13.35
C ILE A 299 -17.28 -27.91 12.26
N GLY A 300 -16.71 -27.81 11.07
CA GLY A 300 -17.38 -27.26 9.89
C GLY A 300 -18.37 -28.24 9.25
N PHE A 301 -18.57 -29.42 9.84
CA PHE A 301 -19.49 -30.45 9.35
C PHE A 301 -20.26 -31.10 10.50
N TYR A 302 -21.46 -31.60 10.21
CA TYR A 302 -22.28 -32.38 11.14
C TYR A 302 -22.51 -33.77 10.53
N GLY A 303 -21.91 -34.82 11.11
CA GLY A 303 -22.05 -36.18 10.59
C GLY A 303 -21.65 -36.33 9.11
N GLY A 304 -20.64 -35.57 8.66
CA GLY A 304 -20.20 -35.53 7.26
C GLY A 304 -21.02 -34.61 6.34
N THR A 305 -22.13 -34.04 6.82
CA THR A 305 -22.97 -33.10 6.07
C THR A 305 -22.60 -31.64 6.36
N ALA A 306 -22.74 -30.77 5.36
CA ALA A 306 -22.55 -29.34 5.48
C ALA A 306 -23.73 -28.69 6.22
N HIS A 307 -23.44 -27.82 7.17
CA HIS A 307 -24.40 -27.02 7.92
C HIS A 307 -24.22 -25.53 7.57
N PRO A 308 -25.10 -24.62 8.04
CA PRO A 308 -25.10 -23.22 7.59
C PRO A 308 -23.81 -22.41 7.82
N LEU A 309 -22.87 -22.86 8.66
CA LEU A 309 -21.59 -22.19 8.91
C LEU A 309 -20.40 -22.86 8.21
N SER A 310 -20.61 -23.96 7.49
CA SER A 310 -19.53 -24.73 6.86
C SER A 310 -18.71 -23.88 5.88
N ALA A 311 -19.37 -23.06 5.04
CA ALA A 311 -18.68 -22.26 4.03
C ALA A 311 -17.77 -21.19 4.66
N ILE A 312 -18.27 -20.36 5.57
CA ILE A 312 -17.46 -19.31 6.23
C ILE A 312 -16.34 -19.89 7.11
N THR A 313 -16.58 -21.04 7.73
CA THR A 313 -15.53 -21.74 8.51
C THR A 313 -14.41 -22.24 7.59
N MET A 314 -14.76 -22.82 6.44
CA MET A 314 -13.77 -23.25 5.44
C MET A 314 -13.07 -22.07 4.77
N LEU A 315 -13.77 -20.95 4.56
CA LEU A 315 -13.16 -19.72 4.04
C LEU A 315 -12.11 -19.17 5.01
N ALA A 316 -12.40 -19.15 6.31
CA ALA A 316 -11.44 -18.74 7.34
C ALA A 316 -10.19 -19.64 7.36
N ALA A 317 -10.37 -20.97 7.27
CA ALA A 317 -9.26 -21.91 7.16
C ALA A 317 -8.46 -21.72 5.87
N THR A 318 -9.13 -21.49 4.74
CA THR A 318 -8.49 -21.20 3.45
C THR A 318 -7.61 -19.95 3.56
N ASN A 319 -8.14 -18.88 4.15
CA ASN A 319 -7.40 -17.62 4.34
C ASN A 319 -6.19 -17.79 5.31
N ALA A 320 -6.34 -18.63 6.33
CA ALA A 320 -5.23 -19.02 7.21
C ALA A 320 -4.14 -19.80 6.44
N LEU A 321 -4.51 -20.76 5.59
CA LEU A 321 -3.59 -21.56 4.78
C LEU A 321 -2.75 -20.73 3.80
N VAL A 322 -3.30 -19.63 3.27
CA VAL A 322 -2.56 -18.70 2.38
C VAL A 322 -1.32 -18.11 3.05
N GLY A 323 -1.39 -17.87 4.36
CA GLY A 323 -0.27 -17.37 5.17
C GLY A 323 0.67 -18.47 5.69
N SER A 324 0.40 -19.73 5.38
CA SER A 324 1.23 -20.85 5.84
C SER A 324 2.51 -20.98 5.00
N LYS A 325 3.43 -21.86 5.46
CA LYS A 325 4.64 -22.22 4.71
C LYS A 325 4.35 -23.01 3.41
N LYS A 326 3.13 -23.53 3.25
CA LYS A 326 2.68 -24.35 2.10
C LYS A 326 1.41 -23.75 1.48
N PRO A 327 1.49 -22.56 0.86
CA PRO A 327 0.32 -21.84 0.34
C PRO A 327 -0.51 -22.64 -0.67
N GLU A 328 0.11 -23.57 -1.40
CA GLU A 328 -0.54 -24.44 -2.39
C GLU A 328 -1.64 -25.32 -1.76
N THR A 329 -1.56 -25.60 -0.46
CA THR A 329 -2.60 -26.34 0.27
C THR A 329 -3.90 -25.54 0.44
N ALA A 330 -3.85 -24.21 0.24
CA ALA A 330 -5.03 -23.36 0.24
C ALA A 330 -5.93 -23.59 -0.98
N ILE A 331 -5.39 -24.08 -2.11
CA ILE A 331 -6.15 -24.28 -3.36
C ILE A 331 -7.26 -25.33 -3.19
N PRO A 332 -6.99 -26.56 -2.71
CA PRO A 332 -8.06 -27.53 -2.47
C PRO A 332 -9.05 -27.07 -1.37
N ALA A 333 -8.58 -26.34 -0.36
CA ALA A 333 -9.46 -25.75 0.67
C ALA A 333 -10.38 -24.67 0.10
N ALA A 334 -9.88 -23.85 -0.82
CA ALA A 334 -10.66 -22.85 -1.55
C ALA A 334 -11.71 -23.51 -2.44
N MET A 335 -11.35 -24.54 -3.21
CA MET A 335 -12.33 -25.28 -4.02
C MET A 335 -13.41 -25.92 -3.15
N ARG A 336 -13.04 -26.50 -2.00
CA ARG A 336 -14.02 -26.99 -1.03
C ARG A 336 -14.94 -25.88 -0.52
N THR A 337 -14.40 -24.70 -0.23
CA THR A 337 -15.19 -23.51 0.13
C THR A 337 -16.18 -23.13 -0.97
N VAL A 338 -15.74 -23.13 -2.23
CA VAL A 338 -16.56 -22.82 -3.41
C VAL A 338 -17.73 -23.82 -3.55
N HIS A 339 -17.46 -25.12 -3.45
CA HIS A 339 -18.50 -26.16 -3.53
C HIS A 339 -19.50 -26.07 -2.37
N LEU A 340 -19.02 -25.87 -1.13
CA LEU A 340 -19.87 -25.67 0.04
C LEU A 340 -20.75 -24.44 -0.10
N SER A 341 -20.17 -23.33 -0.55
CA SER A 341 -20.87 -22.05 -0.73
C SER A 341 -21.99 -22.17 -1.75
N ALA A 342 -21.75 -22.84 -2.88
CA ALA A 342 -22.78 -23.10 -3.89
C ALA A 342 -23.87 -24.04 -3.36
N ALA A 343 -23.49 -25.15 -2.72
CA ALA A 343 -24.42 -26.13 -2.16
C ALA A 343 -25.28 -25.56 -1.02
N LEU A 344 -24.79 -24.57 -0.28
CA LEU A 344 -25.55 -23.87 0.77
C LEU A 344 -26.30 -22.62 0.24
N GLY A 345 -26.03 -22.18 -0.99
CA GLY A 345 -26.60 -20.94 -1.55
C GLY A 345 -25.99 -19.65 -0.97
N GLN A 346 -24.79 -19.74 -0.41
CA GLN A 346 -24.01 -18.62 0.18
C GLN A 346 -22.99 -18.11 -0.84
N LEU A 347 -23.50 -17.62 -1.98
CA LEU A 347 -22.72 -17.35 -3.17
C LEU A 347 -21.67 -16.23 -2.99
N GLU A 348 -21.86 -15.35 -2.02
CA GLU A 348 -20.97 -14.24 -1.68
C GLU A 348 -19.53 -14.67 -1.32
N PHE A 349 -19.31 -15.90 -0.88
CA PHE A 349 -17.99 -16.41 -0.48
C PHE A 349 -17.18 -17.03 -1.64
N ILE A 350 -17.84 -17.36 -2.76
CA ILE A 350 -17.22 -18.10 -3.87
C ILE A 350 -16.07 -17.29 -4.48
N GLY A 351 -16.30 -16.02 -4.79
CA GLY A 351 -15.33 -15.16 -5.44
C GLY A 351 -14.06 -14.94 -4.61
N GLU A 352 -14.23 -14.72 -3.31
CA GLU A 352 -13.10 -14.51 -2.40
C GLU A 352 -12.27 -15.79 -2.25
N ALA A 353 -12.91 -16.96 -2.18
CA ALA A 353 -12.19 -18.24 -2.20
C ALA A 353 -11.35 -18.40 -3.48
N PHE A 354 -11.88 -18.02 -4.65
CA PHE A 354 -11.11 -18.02 -5.90
C PHE A 354 -9.94 -17.03 -5.88
N GLN A 355 -10.12 -15.83 -5.33
CA GLN A 355 -9.04 -14.85 -5.20
C GLN A 355 -7.90 -15.38 -4.33
N LEU A 356 -8.22 -16.03 -3.20
CA LEU A 356 -7.24 -16.69 -2.33
C LEU A 356 -6.53 -17.85 -3.06
N ALA A 357 -7.27 -18.66 -3.81
CA ALA A 357 -6.70 -19.74 -4.62
C ALA A 357 -5.75 -19.21 -5.70
N ALA A 358 -6.14 -18.15 -6.41
CA ALA A 358 -5.33 -17.53 -7.46
C ALA A 358 -4.02 -16.95 -6.92
N GLY A 359 -4.04 -16.43 -5.69
CA GLY A 359 -2.84 -15.96 -5.00
C GLY A 359 -1.88 -17.06 -4.54
N SER A 360 -2.39 -18.27 -4.33
CA SER A 360 -1.60 -19.42 -3.88
C SER A 360 -1.13 -20.34 -5.01
N ALA A 361 -1.64 -20.16 -6.23
CA ALA A 361 -1.37 -21.03 -7.36
C ALA A 361 -0.03 -20.74 -8.04
N ASN A 362 0.72 -21.80 -8.38
CA ASN A 362 1.81 -21.72 -9.36
C ASN A 362 1.26 -21.73 -10.80
N ALA A 363 2.13 -21.57 -11.81
CA ALA A 363 1.72 -21.48 -13.21
C ALA A 363 0.87 -22.67 -13.68
N GLN A 364 1.20 -23.91 -13.28
CA GLN A 364 0.45 -25.11 -13.69
C GLN A 364 -0.92 -25.18 -13.02
N GLN A 365 -0.99 -24.92 -11.71
CA GLN A 365 -2.24 -24.93 -10.95
C GLN A 365 -3.16 -23.78 -11.39
N ALA A 366 -2.59 -22.63 -11.76
CA ALA A 366 -3.32 -21.45 -12.18
C ALA A 366 -4.13 -21.69 -13.47
N GLY A 367 -3.62 -22.49 -14.42
CA GLY A 367 -4.36 -22.86 -15.63
C GLY A 367 -5.65 -23.62 -15.32
N LYS A 368 -5.55 -24.69 -14.51
CA LYS A 368 -6.72 -25.49 -14.06
C LYS A 368 -7.71 -24.65 -13.24
N LEU A 369 -7.19 -23.74 -12.42
CA LEU A 369 -8.01 -22.84 -11.62
C LEU A 369 -8.80 -21.88 -12.51
N ALA A 370 -8.19 -21.34 -13.57
CA ALA A 370 -8.86 -20.47 -14.52
C ALA A 370 -10.00 -21.17 -15.27
N GLU A 371 -9.78 -22.41 -15.70
CA GLU A 371 -10.83 -23.25 -16.31
C GLU A 371 -12.01 -23.47 -15.37
N SER A 372 -11.71 -23.81 -14.11
CA SER A 372 -12.72 -24.00 -13.06
C SER A 372 -13.50 -22.71 -12.80
N ALA A 373 -12.81 -21.56 -12.71
CA ALA A 373 -13.42 -20.26 -12.50
C ALA A 373 -14.35 -19.87 -13.66
N SER A 374 -13.95 -20.15 -14.91
CA SER A 374 -14.77 -19.91 -16.10
C SER A 374 -16.05 -20.76 -16.09
N LEU A 375 -15.94 -22.06 -15.80
CA LEU A 375 -17.09 -22.96 -15.70
C LEU A 375 -18.08 -22.50 -14.61
N ILE A 376 -17.55 -22.20 -13.42
CA ILE A 376 -18.36 -21.79 -12.27
C ILE A 376 -19.00 -20.43 -12.51
N ALA A 377 -18.29 -19.48 -13.13
CA ALA A 377 -18.89 -18.20 -13.54
C ALA A 377 -20.06 -18.40 -14.52
N GLY A 378 -19.94 -19.33 -15.48
CA GLY A 378 -21.03 -19.68 -16.38
C GLY A 378 -22.27 -20.23 -15.65
N ALA A 379 -22.06 -21.09 -14.67
CA ALA A 379 -23.14 -21.65 -13.85
C ALA A 379 -23.84 -20.60 -12.97
N LEU A 380 -23.09 -19.62 -12.46
CA LEU A 380 -23.60 -18.58 -11.54
C LEU A 380 -24.17 -17.34 -12.22
N LEU A 381 -24.03 -17.22 -13.54
CA LEU A 381 -24.36 -16.00 -14.30
C LEU A 381 -25.78 -15.45 -14.04
N ARG A 382 -26.75 -16.35 -13.84
CA ARG A 382 -28.17 -15.98 -13.58
C ARG A 382 -28.50 -15.89 -12.09
N GLU A 383 -27.64 -16.39 -11.22
CA GLU A 383 -27.91 -16.60 -9.79
C GLU A 383 -27.23 -15.53 -8.92
N SER A 384 -26.00 -15.15 -9.26
CA SER A 384 -25.24 -14.12 -8.54
C SER A 384 -24.26 -13.44 -9.46
N ARG A 385 -24.60 -12.20 -9.84
CA ARG A 385 -23.70 -11.34 -10.63
C ARG A 385 -22.44 -11.01 -9.83
N PHE A 386 -22.58 -10.80 -8.53
CA PHE A 386 -21.47 -10.55 -7.61
C PHE A 386 -20.45 -11.69 -7.66
N ALA A 387 -20.89 -12.93 -7.45
CA ALA A 387 -20.00 -14.09 -7.48
C ALA A 387 -19.41 -14.32 -8.89
N THR A 388 -20.23 -14.15 -9.93
CA THR A 388 -19.79 -14.30 -11.33
C THR A 388 -18.68 -13.32 -11.69
N LEU A 389 -18.86 -12.03 -11.36
CA LEU A 389 -17.85 -10.99 -11.58
C LEU A 389 -16.54 -11.33 -10.90
N HIS A 390 -16.59 -11.70 -9.61
CA HIS A 390 -15.39 -11.98 -8.83
C HIS A 390 -14.67 -13.24 -9.34
N CYS A 391 -15.41 -14.30 -9.70
CA CYS A 391 -14.85 -15.50 -10.35
C CYS A 391 -14.15 -15.16 -11.67
N LEU A 392 -14.75 -14.31 -12.51
CA LEU A 392 -14.15 -13.92 -13.79
C LEU A 392 -12.85 -13.12 -13.58
N ILE A 393 -12.82 -12.20 -12.63
CA ILE A 393 -11.62 -11.40 -12.33
C ILE A 393 -10.51 -12.28 -11.73
N ALA A 394 -10.82 -13.11 -10.73
CA ALA A 394 -9.85 -14.01 -10.11
C ALA A 394 -9.35 -15.09 -11.10
N GLY A 395 -10.24 -15.58 -11.96
CA GLY A 395 -9.88 -16.50 -13.04
C GLY A 395 -8.99 -15.85 -14.10
N ALA A 396 -9.26 -14.60 -14.48
CA ALA A 396 -8.37 -13.85 -15.37
C ALA A 396 -6.98 -13.64 -14.75
N ASP A 397 -6.91 -13.35 -13.44
CA ASP A 397 -5.66 -13.26 -12.70
C ASP A 397 -4.86 -14.58 -12.72
N ALA A 398 -5.55 -15.71 -12.56
CA ALA A 398 -4.98 -17.03 -12.70
C ALA A 398 -4.53 -17.32 -14.15
N SER A 399 -5.31 -16.94 -15.16
CA SER A 399 -4.94 -17.08 -16.58
C SER A 399 -3.66 -16.32 -16.93
N VAL A 400 -3.48 -15.10 -16.41
CA VAL A 400 -2.22 -14.35 -16.60
C VAL A 400 -1.04 -15.07 -15.95
N THR A 401 -1.23 -15.63 -14.74
CA THR A 401 -0.20 -16.43 -14.06
C THR A 401 0.15 -17.72 -14.82
N ALA A 402 -0.83 -18.32 -15.50
CA ALA A 402 -0.63 -19.47 -16.38
C ALA A 402 -0.01 -19.10 -17.75
N GLY A 403 0.15 -17.81 -18.07
CA GLY A 403 0.63 -17.33 -19.36
C GLY A 403 -0.42 -17.32 -20.48
N ASN A 404 -1.69 -17.61 -20.19
CA ASN A 404 -2.78 -17.60 -21.17
C ASN A 404 -3.46 -16.22 -21.23
N LEU A 405 -2.87 -15.31 -22.00
CA LEU A 405 -3.36 -13.94 -22.15
C LEU A 405 -4.69 -13.85 -22.91
N GLU A 406 -4.99 -14.80 -23.79
CA GLU A 406 -6.25 -14.85 -24.54
C GLU A 406 -7.43 -15.10 -23.59
N MET A 407 -7.32 -16.15 -22.76
CA MET A 407 -8.32 -16.47 -21.75
C MET A 407 -8.46 -15.34 -20.73
N ALA A 408 -7.34 -14.74 -20.29
CA ALA A 408 -7.36 -13.62 -19.37
C ALA A 408 -8.16 -12.42 -19.92
N ASN A 409 -7.90 -12.02 -21.18
CA ASN A 409 -8.62 -10.94 -21.84
C ASN A 409 -10.11 -11.27 -22.00
N LYS A 410 -10.45 -12.50 -22.40
CA LYS A 410 -11.84 -12.94 -22.55
C LYS A 410 -12.61 -12.87 -21.23
N MET A 411 -12.03 -13.38 -20.14
CA MET A 411 -12.67 -13.37 -18.82
C MET A 411 -12.83 -11.94 -18.29
N LEU A 412 -11.81 -11.09 -18.48
CA LEU A 412 -11.87 -9.69 -18.05
C LEU A 412 -12.92 -8.90 -18.86
N ALA A 413 -13.00 -9.10 -20.17
CA ALA A 413 -14.03 -8.48 -21.02
C ALA A 413 -15.45 -8.90 -20.60
N ASN A 414 -15.66 -10.18 -20.27
CA ASN A 414 -16.93 -10.66 -19.72
C ASN A 414 -17.26 -10.02 -18.37
N ALA A 415 -16.26 -9.82 -17.50
CA ALA A 415 -16.44 -9.14 -16.21
C ALA A 415 -16.82 -7.66 -16.42
N GLU A 416 -16.14 -6.96 -17.33
CA GLU A 416 -16.44 -5.57 -17.68
C GLU A 416 -17.87 -5.41 -18.21
N ALA A 417 -18.32 -6.32 -19.09
CA ALA A 417 -19.68 -6.30 -19.62
C ALA A 417 -20.74 -6.42 -18.52
N LEU A 418 -20.47 -7.22 -17.48
CA LEU A 418 -21.35 -7.35 -16.32
C LEU A 418 -21.28 -6.14 -15.37
N ALA A 419 -20.10 -5.51 -15.26
CA ALA A 419 -19.86 -4.37 -14.36
C ALA A 419 -20.38 -3.04 -14.92
N ASN A 420 -20.46 -2.86 -16.24
CA ASN A 420 -20.88 -1.62 -16.89
C ASN A 420 -22.37 -1.27 -16.75
N ARG A 421 -23.15 -2.06 -16.01
CA ARG A 421 -24.57 -1.76 -15.76
C ARG A 421 -24.72 -0.67 -14.69
N ARG A 422 -25.72 0.19 -14.83
CA ARG A 422 -25.97 1.33 -13.93
C ARG A 422 -26.27 0.92 -12.48
N ASP A 423 -26.90 -0.24 -12.29
CA ASP A 423 -27.24 -0.82 -10.99
C ASP A 423 -26.06 -1.53 -10.30
N VAL A 424 -24.91 -1.71 -10.99
CA VAL A 424 -23.76 -2.42 -10.43
C VAL A 424 -22.71 -1.42 -9.95
N THR A 425 -22.38 -1.46 -8.66
CA THR A 425 -21.39 -0.57 -8.05
C THR A 425 -20.43 -1.36 -7.17
N LEU A 426 -19.32 -1.84 -7.73
CA LEU A 426 -18.34 -2.67 -7.02
C LEU A 426 -16.91 -2.11 -7.18
N PRO A 427 -16.57 -1.00 -6.49
CA PRO A 427 -15.30 -0.31 -6.71
C PRO A 427 -14.08 -1.16 -6.32
N ARG A 428 -14.19 -2.02 -5.29
CA ARG A 428 -13.12 -2.99 -4.96
C ARG A 428 -12.86 -3.97 -6.11
N PHE A 429 -13.91 -4.48 -6.76
CA PHE A 429 -13.74 -5.40 -7.90
C PHE A 429 -13.15 -4.68 -9.11
N ASN A 430 -13.56 -3.43 -9.36
CA ASN A 430 -12.96 -2.61 -10.42
C ASN A 430 -11.46 -2.38 -10.18
N ALA A 431 -11.03 -2.20 -8.92
CA ALA A 431 -9.62 -2.08 -8.58
C ALA A 431 -8.84 -3.38 -8.85
N TYR A 432 -9.41 -4.54 -8.46
CA TYR A 432 -8.79 -5.84 -8.74
C TYR A 432 -8.75 -6.15 -10.24
N ALA A 433 -9.82 -5.86 -10.97
CA ALA A 433 -9.86 -5.93 -12.43
C ALA A 433 -8.81 -5.04 -13.09
N SER A 434 -8.59 -3.83 -12.55
CA SER A 434 -7.52 -2.93 -13.01
C SER A 434 -6.13 -3.50 -12.76
N TYR A 435 -5.88 -4.12 -11.60
CA TYR A 435 -4.63 -4.84 -11.35
C TYR A 435 -4.39 -5.93 -12.41
N VAL A 436 -5.40 -6.76 -12.69
CA VAL A 436 -5.30 -7.81 -13.72
C VAL A 436 -5.06 -7.19 -15.09
N ARG A 437 -5.76 -6.10 -15.45
CA ARG A 437 -5.54 -5.36 -16.71
C ARG A 437 -4.12 -4.83 -16.82
N SER A 438 -3.53 -4.34 -15.74
CA SER A 438 -2.13 -3.91 -15.69
C SER A 438 -1.18 -5.08 -15.92
N ARG A 439 -1.45 -6.26 -15.33
CA ARG A 439 -0.65 -7.46 -15.60
C ARG A 439 -0.74 -7.90 -17.06
N ILE A 440 -1.93 -7.87 -17.66
CA ILE A 440 -2.12 -8.16 -19.09
C ILE A 440 -1.35 -7.14 -19.94
N ALA A 441 -1.50 -5.84 -19.68
CA ALA A 441 -0.79 -4.80 -20.43
C ALA A 441 0.73 -4.97 -20.36
N ALA A 442 1.27 -5.29 -19.18
CA ALA A 442 2.68 -5.61 -19.00
C ALA A 442 3.07 -6.87 -19.78
N ALA A 443 2.30 -7.96 -19.68
CA ALA A 443 2.59 -9.20 -20.41
C ALA A 443 2.46 -9.05 -21.93
N SER A 444 1.68 -8.08 -22.42
CA SER A 444 1.52 -7.72 -23.82
C SER A 444 2.56 -6.73 -24.36
N GLY A 445 3.60 -6.37 -23.59
CA GLY A 445 4.69 -5.50 -24.07
C GLY A 445 4.63 -4.03 -23.62
N SER A 446 3.65 -3.64 -22.82
CA SER A 446 3.57 -2.26 -22.31
C SER A 446 4.50 -2.05 -21.11
N THR A 447 5.21 -0.91 -21.09
CA THR A 447 6.17 -0.57 -20.03
C THR A 447 5.80 0.73 -19.34
N ILE A 448 6.30 0.94 -18.12
CA ILE A 448 6.20 2.22 -17.42
C ILE A 448 7.42 3.05 -17.82
N THR A 449 7.19 4.11 -18.61
CA THR A 449 8.26 4.91 -19.23
C THR A 449 8.50 6.24 -18.50
N GLY A 450 7.58 6.68 -17.65
CA GLY A 450 7.67 7.94 -16.90
C GLY A 450 7.52 9.22 -17.74
N THR A 451 7.71 9.14 -19.06
CA THR A 451 7.70 10.27 -20.01
C THR A 451 6.38 10.43 -20.76
N GLN A 452 5.67 9.33 -21.04
CA GLN A 452 4.38 9.32 -21.74
C GLN A 452 3.45 8.28 -21.09
N SER A 453 2.15 8.59 -21.00
CA SER A 453 1.17 7.68 -20.39
C SER A 453 0.95 6.45 -21.29
N SER A 454 1.53 5.32 -20.89
CA SER A 454 1.40 4.04 -21.58
C SER A 454 0.06 3.36 -21.31
N ILE A 455 -0.24 2.27 -22.04
CA ILE A 455 -1.42 1.42 -21.78
C ILE A 455 -1.38 0.90 -20.34
N LEU A 456 -0.20 0.48 -19.88
CA LEU A 456 0.03 0.04 -18.51
C LEU A 456 -0.24 1.16 -17.49
N ASP A 457 0.26 2.38 -17.73
CA ASP A 457 0.01 3.52 -16.84
C ASP A 457 -1.50 3.79 -16.70
N LYS A 458 -2.24 3.76 -17.82
CA LYS A 458 -3.70 3.97 -17.81
C LYS A 458 -4.44 2.85 -17.08
N ALA A 459 -4.01 1.60 -17.24
CA ALA A 459 -4.64 0.45 -16.57
C ALA A 459 -4.53 0.51 -15.04
N LEU A 460 -3.43 1.10 -14.52
CA LEU A 460 -3.17 1.23 -13.08
C LEU A 460 -4.00 2.32 -12.39
N ILE A 461 -4.45 3.35 -13.12
CA ILE A 461 -5.12 4.53 -12.54
C ILE A 461 -6.34 4.17 -11.67
N PRO A 462 -7.31 3.33 -12.11
CA PRO A 462 -8.49 3.05 -11.30
C PRO A 462 -8.15 2.31 -10.01
N MET A 463 -7.16 1.40 -10.05
CA MET A 463 -6.67 0.69 -8.88
C MET A 463 -6.06 1.66 -7.86
N PHE A 464 -5.16 2.56 -8.29
CA PHE A 464 -4.57 3.56 -7.38
C PHE A 464 -5.60 4.57 -6.86
N THR A 465 -6.56 4.94 -7.70
CA THR A 465 -7.66 5.81 -7.30
C THR A 465 -8.44 5.16 -6.16
N PHE A 466 -8.81 3.90 -6.30
CA PHE A 466 -9.50 3.18 -5.24
C PHE A 466 -8.62 3.01 -3.99
N ALA A 467 -7.38 2.55 -4.16
CA ALA A 467 -6.50 2.19 -3.05
C ALA A 467 -6.09 3.38 -2.18
N LEU A 468 -5.81 4.54 -2.79
CA LEU A 468 -5.15 5.67 -2.12
C LEU A 468 -5.96 6.97 -2.16
N ASN A 469 -6.92 7.10 -3.08
CA ASN A 469 -7.61 8.37 -3.34
C ASN A 469 -9.14 8.25 -3.37
N THR A 470 -9.72 7.19 -2.80
CA THR A 470 -11.17 7.06 -2.73
C THR A 470 -11.71 8.20 -1.87
N ARG A 471 -12.74 8.87 -2.38
CA ARG A 471 -13.43 9.94 -1.66
C ARG A 471 -14.91 9.71 -1.68
N ASN A 472 -15.54 9.91 -0.52
CA ASN A 472 -16.97 10.09 -0.43
C ASN A 472 -17.23 11.56 -0.12
N ARG A 473 -17.77 12.30 -1.09
CA ARG A 473 -17.91 13.76 -1.05
C ARG A 473 -16.54 14.43 -0.77
N ARG A 474 -16.35 15.01 0.41
CA ARG A 474 -15.10 15.68 0.83
C ARG A 474 -14.22 14.80 1.73
N GLN A 475 -14.72 13.64 2.19
CA GLN A 475 -13.99 12.76 3.10
C GLN A 475 -13.18 11.74 2.30
N VAL A 476 -11.88 11.66 2.60
CA VAL A 476 -11.01 10.59 2.09
C VAL A 476 -11.37 9.30 2.81
N LEU A 477 -11.68 8.25 2.04
CA LEU A 477 -11.93 6.92 2.56
C LEU A 477 -10.63 6.13 2.58
N VAL A 478 -10.49 5.28 3.59
CA VAL A 478 -9.38 4.34 3.69
C VAL A 478 -9.86 3.00 3.15
N SER A 479 -9.48 2.66 1.92
CA SER A 479 -10.04 1.53 1.17
C SER A 479 -9.26 0.22 1.28
N MET A 480 -8.02 0.26 1.75
CA MET A 480 -7.12 -0.89 1.77
C MET A 480 -6.72 -1.31 3.20
N PRO A 481 -6.77 -2.61 3.55
CA PRO A 481 -6.45 -3.09 4.89
C PRO A 481 -5.11 -2.62 5.43
N ARG A 482 -4.03 -2.73 4.65
CA ARG A 482 -2.68 -2.36 5.12
C ARG A 482 -2.53 -0.86 5.32
N VAL A 483 -3.21 -0.05 4.51
CA VAL A 483 -3.30 1.41 4.69
C VAL A 483 -4.08 1.75 5.97
N TYR A 484 -5.19 1.05 6.22
CA TYR A 484 -5.97 1.21 7.44
C TYR A 484 -5.16 0.83 8.69
N GLN A 485 -4.46 -0.30 8.66
CA GLN A 485 -3.59 -0.75 9.74
C GLN A 485 -2.44 0.25 9.99
N PHE A 486 -1.83 0.78 8.93
CA PHE A 486 -0.81 1.82 9.04
C PHE A 486 -1.34 3.06 9.77
N ASN A 487 -2.53 3.54 9.41
CA ASN A 487 -3.17 4.67 10.08
C ASN A 487 -3.44 4.40 11.57
N LEU A 488 -3.86 3.18 11.93
CA LEU A 488 -4.04 2.79 13.34
C LEU A 488 -2.72 2.80 14.12
N ILE A 489 -1.63 2.33 13.51
CA ILE A 489 -0.29 2.35 14.13
C ILE A 489 0.17 3.79 14.34
N GLN A 490 0.01 4.67 13.34
CA GLN A 490 0.35 6.09 13.46
C GLN A 490 -0.42 6.77 14.60
N GLN A 491 -1.74 6.49 14.72
CA GLN A 491 -2.56 7.01 15.82
C GLN A 491 -2.09 6.47 17.19
N ALA A 492 -1.72 5.19 17.26
CA ALA A 492 -1.21 4.60 18.49
C ALA A 492 0.13 5.22 18.93
N ILE A 493 1.04 5.49 17.99
CA ILE A 493 2.32 6.16 18.26
C ILE A 493 2.10 7.57 18.81
N GLY A 494 1.16 8.33 18.23
CA GLY A 494 0.84 9.68 18.71
C GLY A 494 0.32 9.74 20.16
N ASN A 495 -0.27 8.64 20.65
CA ASN A 495 -0.95 8.59 21.95
C ASN A 495 -0.15 7.87 23.06
N ALA A 496 0.90 7.11 22.74
CA ALA A 496 1.58 6.23 23.69
C ALA A 496 3.11 6.46 23.78
N ARG A 497 3.70 6.23 24.97
CA ARG A 497 5.15 5.94 25.08
C ARG A 497 5.39 4.62 24.36
N ALA A 498 6.32 4.61 23.39
CA ALA A 498 6.54 3.48 22.49
C ALA A 498 6.87 2.17 23.25
N ASP A 499 5.88 1.28 23.37
CA ASP A 499 6.06 -0.10 23.80
C ASP A 499 6.81 -0.90 22.72
N SER A 500 7.53 -1.94 23.13
CA SER A 500 8.24 -2.90 22.29
C SER A 500 7.36 -3.51 21.19
N THR A 501 6.06 -3.69 21.46
CA THR A 501 5.07 -4.17 20.50
C THR A 501 4.84 -3.16 19.36
N ILE A 502 4.69 -1.88 19.70
CA ILE A 502 4.50 -0.80 18.73
C ILE A 502 5.76 -0.65 17.88
N LYS A 503 6.95 -0.79 18.47
CA LYS A 503 8.21 -0.76 17.72
C LYS A 503 8.27 -1.86 16.65
N LYS A 504 7.98 -3.11 17.02
CA LYS A 504 7.97 -4.24 16.05
C LYS A 504 6.96 -4.02 14.93
N LEU A 505 5.79 -3.47 15.26
CA LEU A 505 4.78 -3.13 14.26
C LEU A 505 5.23 -1.97 13.37
N LEU A 506 5.88 -0.94 13.93
CA LEU A 506 6.41 0.16 13.15
C LEU A 506 7.47 -0.32 12.15
N ASP A 507 8.42 -1.15 12.60
CA ASP A 507 9.45 -1.73 11.74
C ASP A 507 8.82 -2.54 10.59
N ALA A 508 7.85 -3.40 10.88
CA ALA A 508 7.15 -4.23 9.87
C ALA A 508 6.32 -3.44 8.84
N TYR A 509 5.99 -2.18 9.11
CA TYR A 509 5.23 -1.29 8.20
C TYR A 509 6.11 -0.25 7.52
N CYS A 510 7.38 -0.12 7.90
CA CYS A 510 8.41 0.57 7.13
C CYS A 510 9.00 -0.31 6.02
N GLU A 511 8.79 -1.62 6.08
CA GLU A 511 9.30 -2.62 5.12
C GLU A 511 8.26 -3.01 4.04
N ASP A 512 8.73 -3.70 2.99
CA ASP A 512 7.87 -4.26 1.92
C ASP A 512 6.83 -5.22 2.54
N PRO A 513 5.56 -5.18 2.10
CA PRO A 513 4.54 -6.11 2.56
C PRO A 513 4.98 -7.57 2.44
N PRO A 514 4.73 -8.38 3.48
CA PRO A 514 5.06 -9.78 3.46
C PRO A 514 4.19 -10.52 2.44
N ILE A 515 4.67 -11.67 1.99
CA ILE A 515 4.11 -12.38 0.83
C ILE A 515 2.62 -12.73 0.99
N GLU A 516 2.15 -12.99 2.20
CA GLU A 516 0.75 -13.31 2.48
C GLU A 516 -0.20 -12.15 2.16
N VAL A 517 0.25 -10.89 2.21
CA VAL A 517 -0.56 -9.73 1.80
C VAL A 517 -0.80 -9.81 0.30
N TRP A 518 0.25 -10.02 -0.49
CA TRP A 518 0.18 -10.18 -1.94
C TRP A 518 -0.69 -11.37 -2.38
N ARG A 519 -0.62 -12.48 -1.64
CA ARG A 519 -1.43 -13.68 -1.94
C ARG A 519 -2.90 -13.47 -1.60
N ARG A 520 -3.23 -12.69 -0.57
CA ARG A 520 -4.62 -12.38 -0.21
C ARG A 520 -5.24 -11.34 -1.13
N ASP A 521 -4.57 -10.21 -1.29
CA ASP A 521 -5.05 -9.09 -2.10
C ASP A 521 -3.84 -8.34 -2.70
N PRO A 522 -3.56 -8.51 -4.01
CA PRO A 522 -2.44 -7.82 -4.65
C PRO A 522 -2.65 -6.30 -4.74
N VAL A 523 -3.89 -5.82 -4.69
CA VAL A 523 -4.19 -4.37 -4.65
C VAL A 523 -3.76 -3.80 -3.31
N ASP A 524 -3.98 -4.52 -2.20
CA ASP A 524 -3.50 -4.14 -0.87
C ASP A 524 -1.97 -4.16 -0.80
N GLY A 525 -1.33 -5.17 -1.42
CA GLY A 525 0.13 -5.25 -1.55
C GLY A 525 0.71 -4.05 -2.29
N LEU A 526 0.16 -3.69 -3.46
CA LEU A 526 0.59 -2.51 -4.21
C LEU A 526 0.29 -1.21 -3.47
N ALA A 527 -0.87 -1.10 -2.81
CA ALA A 527 -1.22 0.05 -2.00
C ALA A 527 -0.19 0.27 -0.90
N ALA A 528 0.19 -0.79 -0.19
CA ALA A 528 1.14 -0.76 0.91
C ALA A 528 2.55 -0.30 0.49
N VAL A 529 3.01 -0.64 -0.70
CA VAL A 529 4.30 -0.17 -1.22
C VAL A 529 4.24 1.29 -1.68
N MET A 530 3.04 1.76 -2.03
CA MET A 530 2.81 3.12 -2.55
C MET A 530 2.42 4.15 -1.48
N ILE A 531 2.08 3.72 -0.26
CA ILE A 531 1.73 4.68 0.80
C ILE A 531 2.92 5.54 1.18
N ASP A 532 2.62 6.73 1.69
CA ASP A 532 3.65 7.58 2.25
C ASP A 532 4.03 7.13 3.67
N THR A 533 5.16 6.43 3.80
CA THR A 533 5.72 5.98 5.08
C THR A 533 6.56 7.03 5.79
N SER A 534 6.64 8.28 5.28
CA SER A 534 7.54 9.31 5.84
C SER A 534 7.33 9.57 7.33
N ALA A 535 6.07 9.64 7.78
CA ALA A 535 5.75 9.83 9.20
C ALA A 535 6.19 8.63 10.07
N ALA A 536 6.15 7.43 9.51
CA ALA A 536 6.61 6.21 10.16
C ALA A 536 8.13 6.22 10.35
N HIS A 537 8.89 6.52 9.30
CA HIS A 537 10.34 6.63 9.41
C HIS A 537 10.77 7.78 10.33
N VAL A 538 10.07 8.91 10.32
CA VAL A 538 10.27 10.00 11.29
C VAL A 538 10.10 9.52 12.73
N SER A 539 9.05 8.72 12.98
CA SER A 539 8.80 8.11 14.30
C SER A 539 9.89 7.11 14.66
N GLN A 540 10.36 6.31 13.69
CA GLN A 540 11.43 5.32 13.88
C GLN A 540 12.76 5.98 14.24
N VAL A 541 13.14 7.05 13.53
CA VAL A 541 14.35 7.84 13.84
C VAL A 541 14.24 8.52 15.21
N THR A 542 13.08 9.09 15.53
CA THR A 542 12.87 9.74 16.84
C THR A 542 12.94 8.73 17.98
N LEU A 543 12.35 7.54 17.80
CA LEU A 543 12.43 6.45 18.77
C LEU A 543 13.88 5.97 18.91
N ALA A 544 14.60 5.76 17.80
CA ALA A 544 15.99 5.34 17.82
C ALA A 544 16.89 6.35 18.55
N ALA A 545 16.73 7.65 18.26
CA ALA A 545 17.45 8.73 18.95
C ALA A 545 17.18 8.73 20.46
N SER A 546 15.94 8.45 20.89
CA SER A 546 15.60 8.40 22.32
C SER A 546 16.26 7.25 23.09
N THR A 547 16.76 6.22 22.39
CA THR A 547 17.40 5.07 23.05
C THR A 547 18.84 5.32 23.50
N GLY A 548 19.51 6.36 22.99
CA GLY A 548 20.92 6.61 23.30
C GLY A 548 21.92 5.83 22.41
N TYR A 549 21.47 4.85 21.63
CA TYR A 549 22.36 3.98 20.84
C TYR A 549 22.58 4.52 19.42
N GLY A 550 23.81 4.98 19.14
CA GLY A 550 24.19 5.55 17.84
C GLY A 550 24.02 4.59 16.66
N GLU A 551 24.24 3.29 16.87
CA GLU A 551 24.07 2.24 15.85
C GLU A 551 22.63 2.18 15.35
N LYS A 552 21.67 2.18 16.28
CA LYS A 552 20.23 2.13 15.97
C LYS A 552 19.77 3.41 15.28
N LEU A 553 20.30 4.55 15.68
CA LEU A 553 20.01 5.83 15.04
C LEU A 553 20.51 5.84 13.60
N LEU A 554 21.76 5.43 13.36
CA LEU A 554 22.35 5.38 12.02
C LEU A 554 21.58 4.45 11.06
N GLN A 555 21.13 3.29 11.55
CA GLN A 555 20.28 2.37 10.80
C GLN A 555 18.92 2.95 10.45
N ALA A 556 18.23 3.59 11.41
CA ALA A 556 16.95 4.24 11.16
C ALA A 556 17.08 5.40 10.15
N ILE A 557 18.20 6.14 10.21
CA ILE A 557 18.52 7.20 9.24
C ILE A 557 18.70 6.62 7.84
N ASP A 558 19.51 5.57 7.69
CA ASP A 558 19.76 4.93 6.38
C ASP A 558 18.46 4.41 5.76
N SER A 559 17.63 3.72 6.55
CA SER A 559 16.31 3.24 6.12
C SER A 559 15.40 4.38 5.66
N MET A 560 15.34 5.48 6.41
CA MET A 560 14.52 6.64 6.05
C MET A 560 14.98 7.29 4.72
N LEU A 561 16.28 7.52 4.55
CA LEU A 561 16.82 8.14 3.35
C LEU A 561 16.63 7.24 2.12
N ALA A 562 16.83 5.92 2.28
CA ALA A 562 16.55 4.95 1.23
C ALA A 562 15.06 4.93 0.85
N ALA A 563 14.15 5.01 1.83
CA ALA A 563 12.71 5.05 1.59
C ALA A 563 12.28 6.31 0.82
N ARG A 564 12.87 7.48 1.10
CA ARG A 564 12.62 8.72 0.34
C ARG A 564 12.95 8.55 -1.15
N PHE A 565 14.05 7.88 -1.46
CA PHE A 565 14.43 7.56 -2.84
C PHE A 565 13.41 6.63 -3.51
N HIS A 566 13.08 5.49 -2.89
CA HIS A 566 12.13 4.53 -3.46
C HIS A 566 10.73 5.13 -3.69
N ARG A 567 10.29 6.04 -2.82
CA ARG A 567 9.01 6.75 -2.96
C ARG A 567 8.92 7.60 -4.24
N GLN A 568 10.05 8.10 -4.75
CA GLN A 568 10.07 8.86 -6.00
C GLN A 568 10.01 7.97 -7.24
N LEU A 569 10.22 6.66 -7.09
CA LEU A 569 10.25 5.71 -8.20
C LEU A 569 8.87 5.11 -8.49
N PRO A 570 8.61 4.67 -9.73
CA PRO A 570 7.38 3.98 -10.08
C PRO A 570 7.14 2.73 -9.23
N LEU A 571 5.88 2.49 -8.86
CA LEU A 571 5.46 1.37 -8.01
C LEU A 571 6.24 1.30 -6.67
N GLY A 572 6.62 2.46 -6.11
CA GLY A 572 7.35 2.56 -4.84
C GLY A 572 8.74 1.91 -4.92
N GLY A 573 9.34 1.93 -6.10
CA GLY A 573 10.67 1.37 -6.35
C GLY A 573 10.69 -0.11 -6.73
N ARG A 574 9.56 -0.82 -6.76
CA ARG A 574 9.53 -2.26 -7.09
C ARG A 574 10.19 -2.60 -8.42
N ILE A 575 9.97 -1.78 -9.46
CA ILE A 575 10.59 -2.00 -10.77
C ILE A 575 12.11 -1.83 -10.67
N ALA A 576 12.58 -0.83 -9.93
CA ALA A 576 14.02 -0.63 -9.72
C ALA A 576 14.65 -1.76 -8.90
N GLN A 577 13.92 -2.33 -7.93
CA GLN A 577 14.37 -3.52 -7.19
C GLN A 577 14.51 -4.71 -8.12
N VAL A 578 13.51 -5.00 -8.97
CA VAL A 578 13.59 -6.07 -9.97
C VAL A 578 14.80 -5.89 -10.88
N ARG A 579 15.00 -4.67 -11.41
CA ARG A 579 16.16 -4.37 -12.27
C ARG A 579 17.48 -4.57 -11.53
N ALA A 580 17.56 -4.14 -10.27
CA ALA A 580 18.75 -4.29 -9.44
C ALA A 580 19.07 -5.76 -9.14
N ILE A 581 18.08 -6.58 -8.77
CA ILE A 581 18.26 -8.03 -8.56
C ILE A 581 18.71 -8.72 -9.85
N ALA A 582 18.06 -8.39 -10.96
CA ALA A 582 18.34 -9.00 -12.25
C ALA A 582 19.75 -8.68 -12.76
N ARG A 583 20.33 -7.53 -12.39
CA ARG A 583 21.64 -7.08 -12.90
C ARG A 583 22.83 -7.33 -11.98
N ALA A 584 22.59 -7.49 -10.67
CA ALA A 584 23.67 -7.57 -9.70
C ALA A 584 24.55 -8.80 -9.96
N ASP A 585 25.86 -8.66 -9.76
CA ASP A 585 26.78 -9.80 -9.78
C ASP A 585 26.41 -10.78 -8.66
N GLU A 586 26.71 -12.06 -8.86
CA GLU A 586 26.35 -13.12 -7.90
C GLU A 586 26.97 -12.88 -6.51
N LYS A 587 28.18 -12.33 -6.48
CA LYS A 587 28.93 -11.97 -5.26
C LYS A 587 28.29 -10.84 -4.45
N ASP A 588 27.48 -10.00 -5.10
CA ASP A 588 26.90 -8.80 -4.50
C ASP A 588 25.48 -9.04 -3.97
N LEU A 589 24.87 -10.18 -4.32
CA LEU A 589 23.57 -10.58 -3.84
C LEU A 589 23.65 -11.43 -2.57
N PRO A 590 22.75 -11.21 -1.59
CA PRO A 590 22.58 -12.15 -0.49
C PRO A 590 22.22 -13.56 -1.00
N PRO A 591 22.67 -14.65 -0.36
CA PRO A 591 22.46 -16.02 -0.85
C PRO A 591 20.99 -16.36 -1.16
N ALA A 592 20.06 -15.96 -0.29
CA ALA A 592 18.63 -16.18 -0.50
C ALA A 592 18.07 -15.38 -1.71
N THR A 593 18.63 -14.20 -1.99
CA THR A 593 18.22 -13.40 -3.16
C THR A 593 18.77 -13.99 -4.45
N LEU A 594 19.99 -14.53 -4.41
CA LEU A 594 20.60 -15.24 -5.53
C LEU A 594 19.82 -16.51 -5.89
N GLU A 595 19.45 -17.31 -4.89
CA GLU A 595 18.61 -18.50 -5.08
C GLU A 595 17.26 -18.13 -5.72
N MET A 596 16.58 -17.11 -5.17
CA MET A 596 15.33 -16.60 -5.72
C MET A 596 15.46 -16.14 -7.18
N ARG A 597 16.52 -15.40 -7.52
CA ARG A 597 16.79 -14.92 -8.88
C ARG A 597 16.99 -16.07 -9.87
N ASN A 598 17.69 -17.12 -9.45
CA ASN A 598 18.08 -18.24 -10.31
C ASN A 598 17.02 -19.35 -10.38
N THR A 599 16.02 -19.33 -9.48
CA THR A 599 14.93 -20.34 -9.44
C THR A 599 14.09 -20.32 -10.72
N PRO A 600 13.98 -21.46 -11.45
CA PRO A 600 13.14 -21.56 -12.64
C PRO A 600 11.67 -21.23 -12.35
N GLY A 601 11.03 -20.49 -13.26
CA GLY A 601 9.63 -20.07 -13.10
C GLY A 601 9.43 -18.85 -12.20
N ASN A 602 10.47 -18.36 -11.51
CA ASN A 602 10.42 -17.05 -10.87
C ASN A 602 10.44 -15.94 -11.95
N PRO A 603 9.51 -14.95 -11.92
CA PRO A 603 9.52 -13.84 -12.86
C PRO A 603 10.87 -13.10 -12.94
N ILE A 604 11.63 -13.02 -11.84
CA ILE A 604 12.93 -12.35 -11.79
C ILE A 604 13.98 -13.11 -12.62
N SER A 605 13.92 -14.45 -12.66
CA SER A 605 14.81 -15.26 -13.51
C SER A 605 14.65 -14.90 -14.99
N GLU A 606 13.40 -14.67 -15.41
CA GLU A 606 13.09 -14.28 -16.78
C GLU A 606 13.57 -12.88 -17.14
N VAL A 607 13.57 -11.96 -16.17
CA VAL A 607 14.18 -10.63 -16.31
C VAL A 607 15.69 -10.75 -16.44
N HIS A 608 16.35 -11.53 -15.58
CA HIS A 608 17.79 -11.73 -15.61
C HIS A 608 18.26 -12.24 -16.99
N LYS A 609 17.58 -13.25 -17.54
CA LYS A 609 17.86 -13.76 -18.89
C LYS A 609 17.67 -12.70 -19.99
N ALA A 610 16.61 -11.89 -19.90
CA ALA A 610 16.34 -10.86 -20.91
C ALA A 610 17.25 -9.63 -20.77
N ALA A 611 17.75 -9.36 -19.57
CA ALA A 611 18.67 -8.27 -19.27
C ALA A 611 20.11 -8.56 -19.74
N ALA A 612 20.45 -9.82 -19.99
CA ALA A 612 21.75 -10.25 -20.54
C ALA A 612 21.88 -9.89 -22.03
N ILE A 613 21.83 -8.60 -22.35
CA ILE A 613 21.96 -8.07 -23.72
C ILE A 613 23.44 -8.11 -24.11
N ALA A 614 23.80 -8.98 -25.05
CA ALA A 614 25.15 -9.04 -25.62
C ALA A 614 25.35 -7.95 -26.70
N GLY A 615 26.51 -7.28 -26.69
CA GLY A 615 26.86 -6.27 -27.69
C GLY A 615 26.09 -4.95 -27.57
N LYS A 616 25.97 -4.20 -28.68
CA LYS A 616 25.28 -2.89 -28.69
C LYS A 616 23.77 -3.08 -28.44
N PRO A 617 23.20 -2.42 -27.42
CA PRO A 617 21.81 -2.64 -27.03
C PRO A 617 20.83 -2.16 -28.11
N THR A 618 19.92 -3.05 -28.54
CA THR A 618 18.83 -2.70 -29.45
C THR A 618 17.58 -2.29 -28.68
N LEU A 619 16.78 -1.37 -29.26
CA LEU A 619 15.53 -0.93 -28.64
C LEU A 619 14.56 -2.10 -28.36
N ALA A 620 14.54 -3.10 -29.24
CA ALA A 620 13.71 -4.29 -29.08
C ALA A 620 14.14 -5.14 -27.86
N ALA A 621 15.44 -5.40 -27.71
CA ALA A 621 15.97 -6.15 -26.56
C ALA A 621 15.72 -5.40 -25.24
N MET A 622 15.95 -4.08 -25.23
CA MET A 622 15.64 -3.23 -24.07
C MET A 622 14.15 -3.28 -23.70
N THR A 623 13.28 -3.12 -24.69
CA THR A 623 11.82 -3.15 -24.47
C THR A 623 11.38 -4.50 -23.94
N SER A 624 11.97 -5.60 -24.43
CA SER A 624 11.71 -6.95 -23.92
C SER A 624 12.12 -7.10 -22.45
N ALA A 625 13.33 -6.68 -22.08
CA ALA A 625 13.81 -6.73 -20.69
C ALA A 625 12.95 -5.87 -19.75
N GLU A 626 12.59 -4.66 -20.20
CA GLU A 626 11.73 -3.72 -19.46
C GLU A 626 10.30 -4.24 -19.28
N THR A 627 9.76 -4.91 -20.30
CA THR A 627 8.45 -5.57 -20.26
C THR A 627 8.45 -6.66 -19.19
N LYS A 628 9.45 -7.54 -19.20
CA LYS A 628 9.57 -8.59 -18.18
C LYS A 628 9.76 -8.00 -16.77
N ALA A 629 10.49 -6.89 -16.65
CA ALA A 629 10.65 -6.21 -15.36
C ALA A 629 9.31 -5.67 -14.82
N CYS A 630 8.45 -5.12 -15.69
CA CYS A 630 7.10 -4.69 -15.31
C CYS A 630 6.22 -5.88 -14.89
N VAL A 631 6.29 -7.01 -15.61
CA VAL A 631 5.58 -8.25 -15.24
C VAL A 631 6.02 -8.74 -13.85
N ALA A 632 7.33 -8.79 -13.59
CA ALA A 632 7.86 -9.22 -12.31
C ALA A 632 7.48 -8.24 -11.17
N ALA A 633 7.52 -6.93 -11.40
CA ALA A 633 7.16 -5.94 -10.38
C ALA A 633 5.68 -5.99 -9.96
N LEU A 634 4.79 -6.35 -10.89
CA LEU A 634 3.35 -6.54 -10.64
C LEU A 634 3.01 -7.95 -10.12
N SER A 635 3.94 -8.90 -10.20
CA SER A 635 3.72 -10.26 -9.72
C SER A 635 3.67 -10.32 -8.19
N ARG A 636 2.99 -11.34 -7.67
CA ARG A 636 2.82 -11.59 -6.22
C ARG A 636 4.10 -12.19 -5.63
N VAL A 637 5.20 -11.45 -5.67
CA VAL A 637 6.51 -11.83 -5.13
C VAL A 637 6.99 -10.81 -4.11
N HIS A 638 7.65 -11.30 -3.06
CA HIS A 638 8.38 -10.43 -2.15
C HIS A 638 9.67 -9.98 -2.83
N LEU A 639 9.98 -8.69 -2.78
CA LEU A 639 11.17 -8.13 -3.40
C LEU A 639 12.13 -7.64 -2.31
N PRO A 640 13.30 -8.27 -2.13
CA PRO A 640 14.30 -7.77 -1.22
C PRO A 640 14.85 -6.42 -1.70
N GLN A 641 15.21 -5.57 -0.75
CA GLN A 641 15.79 -4.26 -1.00
C GLN A 641 17.27 -4.43 -1.40
N VAL A 642 17.59 -4.26 -2.69
CA VAL A 642 18.96 -4.32 -3.24
C VAL A 642 19.32 -3.13 -4.12
N THR A 643 18.35 -2.29 -4.53
CA THR A 643 18.64 -1.08 -5.32
C THR A 643 19.62 -0.15 -4.60
N LEU A 644 19.46 -0.03 -3.28
CA LEU A 644 20.40 0.64 -2.39
C LEU A 644 20.96 -0.41 -1.40
N PRO A 645 22.25 -0.35 -1.07
CA PRO A 645 22.81 -1.18 -0.01
C PRO A 645 22.15 -0.84 1.32
N THR A 646 22.16 -1.78 2.25
CA THR A 646 21.69 -1.58 3.63
C THR A 646 22.85 -1.73 4.61
N LEU A 647 22.74 -1.05 5.74
CA LEU A 647 23.68 -1.23 6.85
C LEU A 647 23.51 -2.59 7.54
N GLU A 648 24.62 -3.10 8.09
CA GLU A 648 24.60 -4.32 8.89
C GLU A 648 23.95 -4.07 10.26
N GLU A 649 23.15 -5.04 10.73
CA GLU A 649 22.36 -4.90 11.96
C GLU A 649 23.24 -4.83 13.22
N LYS A 650 24.33 -5.61 13.28
CA LYS A 650 25.18 -5.71 14.48
C LYS A 650 26.31 -4.69 14.53
N SER A 651 26.79 -4.25 13.36
CA SER A 651 28.01 -3.43 13.26
C SER A 651 27.95 -2.51 12.04
N PRO A 652 27.04 -1.50 12.05
CA PRO A 652 26.75 -0.69 10.88
C PRO A 652 27.94 0.11 10.35
N ALA A 653 28.97 0.34 11.17
CA ALA A 653 30.17 1.11 10.81
C ALA A 653 31.45 0.26 10.66
N ALA A 654 31.36 -1.08 10.74
CA ALA A 654 32.55 -1.95 10.74
C ALA A 654 33.33 -1.93 9.41
N LYS A 655 32.67 -1.63 8.30
CA LYS A 655 33.28 -1.57 6.95
C LYS A 655 33.92 -0.23 6.62
N LEU A 656 33.99 0.72 7.56
CA LEU A 656 34.70 1.98 7.34
C LEU A 656 36.20 1.72 7.17
N PRO A 657 36.84 2.31 6.15
CA PRO A 657 38.29 2.25 6.01
C PRO A 657 39.01 2.87 7.23
N PRO A 658 40.26 2.47 7.50
CA PRO A 658 41.09 3.12 8.51
C PRO A 658 41.21 4.62 8.25
N LYS A 659 41.18 5.42 9.32
CA LYS A 659 41.24 6.90 9.26
C LYS A 659 40.17 7.55 8.36
N THR A 660 39.03 6.90 8.17
CA THR A 660 37.87 7.50 7.52
C THR A 660 36.77 7.76 8.53
N GLY A 661 36.24 8.99 8.55
CA GLY A 661 35.07 9.38 9.35
C GLY A 661 33.81 9.36 8.49
N LEU A 662 32.69 8.92 9.05
CA LEU A 662 31.36 9.10 8.44
C LEU A 662 30.53 10.05 9.29
N LEU A 663 30.31 11.26 8.77
CA LEU A 663 29.49 12.30 9.36
C LEU A 663 28.13 12.32 8.68
N THR A 664 27.06 12.03 9.42
CA THR A 664 25.69 11.98 8.90
C THR A 664 24.84 13.03 9.60
N PHE A 665 24.04 13.76 8.84
CA PHE A 665 23.03 14.69 9.33
C PHE A 665 21.67 14.30 8.78
N THR A 666 20.64 14.37 9.63
CA THR A 666 19.28 13.98 9.25
C THR A 666 18.26 14.95 9.81
N SER A 667 17.46 15.54 8.93
CA SER A 667 16.40 16.48 9.30
C SER A 667 15.10 15.74 9.59
N VAL A 668 14.59 15.90 10.81
CA VAL A 668 13.36 15.27 11.31
C VAL A 668 12.48 16.33 11.99
N GLY A 669 11.47 16.80 11.27
CA GLY A 669 10.62 17.91 11.72
C GLY A 669 11.45 19.18 11.93
N LYS A 670 11.51 19.70 13.16
CA LYS A 670 12.34 20.86 13.52
C LYS A 670 13.72 20.50 14.04
N ARG A 671 14.04 19.21 14.20
CA ARG A 671 15.31 18.74 14.77
C ARG A 671 16.24 18.24 13.66
N VAL A 672 17.54 18.39 13.87
CA VAL A 672 18.56 17.74 13.06
C VAL A 672 19.35 16.83 13.98
N TYR A 673 19.32 15.53 13.69
CA TYR A 673 20.17 14.55 14.36
C TYR A 673 21.45 14.39 13.58
N ALA A 674 22.56 14.18 14.29
CA ALA A 674 23.85 13.98 13.69
C ALA A 674 24.58 12.80 14.32
N THR A 675 25.37 12.11 13.53
CA THR A 675 26.22 11.01 13.98
C THR A 675 27.60 11.11 13.36
N LEU A 676 28.63 10.81 14.13
CA LEU A 676 30.00 10.62 13.65
C LEU A 676 30.42 9.17 13.93
N SER A 677 30.70 8.42 12.87
CA SER A 677 31.15 7.02 12.95
C SER A 677 32.64 6.92 12.60
N ALA A 678 33.42 6.30 13.47
CA ALA A 678 34.86 6.06 13.28
C ALA A 678 35.35 4.89 14.13
N LYS A 679 36.26 4.05 13.61
CA LYS A 679 36.83 2.88 14.34
C LYS A 679 35.76 2.01 15.01
N ASN A 680 34.65 1.76 14.30
CA ASN A 680 33.48 1.02 14.79
C ASN A 680 32.83 1.59 16.07
N LYS A 681 33.04 2.88 16.36
CA LYS A 681 32.31 3.64 17.39
C LYS A 681 31.44 4.68 16.71
N ILE A 682 30.24 4.89 17.24
CA ILE A 682 29.30 5.88 16.72
C ILE A 682 28.94 6.83 17.85
N VAL A 683 29.30 8.10 17.68
CA VAL A 683 28.87 9.19 18.55
C VAL A 683 27.67 9.86 17.90
N MET A 684 26.67 10.23 18.69
CA MET A 684 25.48 10.92 18.20
C MET A 684 25.18 12.17 19.02
N TRP A 685 24.62 13.18 18.36
CA TRP A 685 24.15 14.40 19.01
C TRP A 685 22.94 14.98 18.27
N THR A 686 22.30 15.96 18.90
CA THR A 686 21.26 16.78 18.26
C THR A 686 21.83 18.17 18.01
N VAL A 687 21.65 18.70 16.80
CA VAL A 687 22.08 20.05 16.44
C VAL A 687 21.16 21.07 17.12
N ASN A 688 21.71 21.78 18.10
CA ASN A 688 20.97 22.78 18.85
C ASN A 688 20.71 24.02 17.99
N GLY A 689 19.47 24.49 17.92
CA GLY A 689 19.12 25.64 17.09
C GLY A 689 19.11 25.36 15.58
N SER A 690 18.87 24.10 15.19
CA SER A 690 18.68 23.62 13.81
C SER A 690 17.84 24.52 12.90
N SER A 691 16.84 25.23 13.44
CA SER A 691 16.03 26.20 12.68
C SER A 691 16.84 27.35 12.04
N ARG A 692 18.04 27.65 12.56
CA ARG A 692 18.96 28.67 12.02
C ARG A 692 19.86 28.14 10.92
N VAL A 693 20.01 26.83 10.78
CA VAL A 693 20.92 26.22 9.78
C VAL A 693 20.66 26.75 8.37
N PRO A 694 19.40 26.87 7.88
CA PRO A 694 19.16 27.43 6.56
C PRO A 694 19.58 28.90 6.43
N SER A 695 19.40 29.74 7.46
CA SER A 695 19.82 31.15 7.38
C SER A 695 21.35 31.29 7.40
N GLU A 696 22.03 30.50 8.22
CA GLU A 696 23.50 30.52 8.31
C GLU A 696 24.16 30.04 7.01
N ILE A 697 23.65 28.96 6.40
CA ILE A 697 24.09 28.52 5.06
C ILE A 697 23.88 29.65 4.03
N ALA A 698 22.82 30.45 4.16
CA ALA A 698 22.55 31.57 3.24
C ALA A 698 23.64 32.64 3.32
N LYS A 699 24.02 32.91 4.57
CA LYS A 699 24.95 33.97 4.92
C LYS A 699 26.32 33.62 4.36
N LEU A 700 26.79 32.40 4.62
CA LEU A 700 28.03 31.86 4.06
C LEU A 700 28.03 31.88 2.52
N LEU A 701 26.98 31.34 1.88
CA LEU A 701 26.88 31.30 0.42
C LEU A 701 26.91 32.70 -0.21
N ARG A 702 26.24 33.68 0.40
CA ARG A 702 26.31 35.08 -0.08
C ARG A 702 27.67 35.71 0.15
N GLY A 703 28.33 35.39 1.27
CA GLY A 703 29.69 35.86 1.58
C GLY A 703 30.72 35.43 0.54
N ILE A 704 30.55 34.24 -0.06
CA ILE A 704 31.41 33.75 -1.15
C ILE A 704 30.88 34.10 -2.56
N GLY A 705 29.86 34.96 -2.67
CA GLY A 705 29.35 35.46 -3.96
C GLY A 705 28.28 34.61 -4.66
N VAL A 706 27.64 33.66 -3.97
CA VAL A 706 26.52 32.87 -4.56
C VAL A 706 25.19 33.62 -4.41
N GLY A 707 24.53 33.89 -5.55
CA GLY A 707 23.21 34.55 -5.63
C GLY A 707 23.29 36.00 -6.14
N LYS A 708 22.17 36.74 -6.11
CA LYS A 708 22.16 38.16 -6.53
C LYS A 708 22.75 39.06 -5.44
N THR A 709 24.06 39.30 -5.48
CA THR A 709 24.68 40.50 -4.90
C THR A 709 24.37 41.70 -5.80
N ARG A 710 24.21 42.89 -5.23
CA ARG A 710 24.13 44.13 -6.03
C ARG A 710 25.50 44.36 -6.66
N GLY A 711 25.63 44.06 -7.95
CA GLY A 711 26.85 44.28 -8.74
C GLY A 711 27.51 42.98 -9.19
N ASP A 712 28.14 43.02 -10.38
CA ASP A 712 28.77 41.87 -11.07
C ASP A 712 30.12 41.42 -10.45
N ARG A 713 30.47 41.85 -9.24
CA ARG A 713 31.77 41.53 -8.61
C ARG A 713 31.64 40.45 -7.54
N ILE A 714 32.53 39.45 -7.62
CA ILE A 714 32.75 38.45 -6.58
C ILE A 714 33.33 39.18 -5.35
N PRO A 715 32.86 38.90 -4.12
CA PRO A 715 33.44 39.49 -2.90
C PRO A 715 34.95 39.20 -2.80
N GLU A 716 35.74 40.21 -2.42
CA GLU A 716 37.20 40.12 -2.30
C GLU A 716 37.66 39.92 -0.83
N ASP A 717 36.74 40.06 0.14
CA ASP A 717 37.04 39.97 1.57
C ASP A 717 36.81 38.57 2.15
N GLU A 718 37.60 38.21 3.17
CA GLU A 718 37.50 36.90 3.84
C GLU A 718 36.48 36.87 5.00
N SER A 719 35.58 37.85 5.08
CA SER A 719 34.59 37.95 6.17
C SER A 719 33.66 36.72 6.27
N TRP A 720 33.51 35.98 5.18
CA TRP A 720 32.77 34.72 5.15
C TRP A 720 33.36 33.63 6.07
N LYS A 721 34.65 33.71 6.45
CA LYS A 721 35.29 32.73 7.35
C LYS A 721 34.68 32.77 8.75
N GLU A 722 34.31 33.95 9.25
CA GLU A 722 33.60 34.09 10.53
C GLU A 722 32.23 33.42 10.50
N ASP A 723 31.52 33.55 9.37
CA ASP A 723 30.24 32.87 9.15
C ASP A 723 30.42 31.35 9.09
N ALA A 724 31.52 30.87 8.49
CA ALA A 724 31.88 29.46 8.47
C ALA A 724 32.18 28.90 9.87
N VAL A 725 32.90 29.66 10.73
CA VAL A 725 33.14 29.30 12.14
C VAL A 725 31.82 29.18 12.90
N ALA A 726 30.94 30.18 12.77
CA ALA A 726 29.63 30.17 13.43
C ALA A 726 28.78 28.96 13.02
N LEU A 727 28.78 28.62 11.72
CA LEU A 727 28.08 27.45 11.20
C LEU A 727 28.71 26.13 11.66
N ARG A 728 30.04 26.01 11.70
CA ARG A 728 30.74 24.83 12.21
C ARG A 728 30.40 24.57 13.67
N ARG A 729 30.45 25.61 14.54
CA ARG A 729 30.09 25.51 15.97
C ARG A 729 28.62 25.13 16.17
N LEU A 730 27.74 25.56 15.26
CA LEU A 730 26.33 25.18 15.29
C LEU A 730 26.14 23.69 14.99
N LEU A 731 26.85 23.15 13.99
CA LEU A 731 26.67 21.79 13.49
C LEU A 731 27.45 20.72 14.29
N ILE A 732 28.67 21.04 14.72
CA ILE A 732 29.63 20.09 15.26
C ILE A 732 30.05 20.56 16.67
N PRO A 733 29.69 19.80 17.72
CA PRO A 733 30.12 20.06 19.09
C PRO A 733 31.66 20.07 19.22
N GLU A 734 32.20 20.87 20.15
CA GLU A 734 33.64 21.00 20.34
C GLU A 734 34.31 19.69 20.81
N ASP A 735 33.61 18.87 21.59
CA ASP A 735 34.05 17.55 22.04
C ASP A 735 34.10 16.49 20.92
N THR A 736 33.38 16.75 19.82
CA THR A 736 33.37 15.92 18.61
C THR A 736 34.56 16.30 17.72
N THR A 737 35.75 15.88 18.15
CA THR A 737 37.02 16.24 17.50
C THR A 737 37.19 15.61 16.13
N ILE A 738 36.94 16.39 15.08
CA ILE A 738 37.40 16.15 13.71
C ILE A 738 38.74 16.87 13.53
N THR A 739 39.80 16.13 13.25
CA THR A 739 41.15 16.69 13.03
C THR A 739 41.84 15.90 11.92
N ALA A 740 42.79 16.55 11.23
CA ALA A 740 43.61 15.91 10.19
C ALA A 740 44.46 14.75 10.73
N GLU A 741 44.80 14.75 12.03
CA GLU A 741 45.50 13.63 12.67
C GLU A 741 44.65 12.36 12.77
N LYS A 742 43.32 12.53 12.91
CA LYS A 742 42.38 11.43 13.09
C LYS A 742 41.85 10.88 11.78
N PHE A 743 41.67 11.74 10.79
CA PHE A 743 40.98 11.41 9.54
C PHE A 743 41.76 11.89 8.31
N ASP A 744 41.99 10.98 7.37
CA ASP A 744 42.52 11.29 6.04
C ASP A 744 41.36 11.55 5.06
N GLU A 745 40.18 10.95 5.31
CA GLU A 745 38.94 11.15 4.54
C GLU A 745 37.74 11.36 5.48
N LEU A 746 36.86 12.29 5.12
CA LEU A 746 35.56 12.51 5.75
C LEU A 746 34.45 12.29 4.72
N ILE A 747 33.62 11.28 4.96
CA ILE A 747 32.43 11.03 4.16
C ILE A 747 31.25 11.73 4.84
N ILE A 748 30.53 12.55 4.09
CA ILE A 748 29.44 13.38 4.59
C ILE A 748 28.13 12.91 3.95
N VAL A 749 27.15 12.58 4.79
CA VAL A 749 25.77 12.31 4.38
C VAL A 749 24.92 13.48 4.84
N PRO A 750 24.71 14.51 3.98
CA PRO A 750 23.86 15.63 4.30
C PRO A 750 22.38 15.28 4.10
N ASP A 751 21.50 15.99 4.80
CA ASP A 751 20.06 15.92 4.58
C ASP A 751 19.45 17.33 4.59
N GLY A 752 18.38 17.50 3.83
CA GLY A 752 17.68 18.76 3.74
C GLY A 752 18.55 19.92 3.25
N PRO A 753 18.51 21.10 3.89
CA PRO A 753 19.28 22.28 3.48
C PRO A 753 20.81 22.10 3.49
N LEU A 754 21.32 21.08 4.20
CA LEU A 754 22.76 20.80 4.28
C LEU A 754 23.35 20.32 2.96
N TRP A 755 22.53 19.90 1.98
CA TRP A 755 22.98 19.65 0.60
C TRP A 755 23.56 20.90 -0.08
N TYR A 756 23.27 22.09 0.44
CA TYR A 756 23.81 23.36 -0.08
C TYR A 756 25.03 23.87 0.69
N LEU A 757 25.48 23.18 1.74
CA LEU A 757 26.66 23.57 2.52
C LEU A 757 27.93 22.98 1.87
N PRO A 758 28.87 23.82 1.38
CA PRO A 758 30.20 23.35 1.02
C PRO A 758 31.00 23.06 2.31
N PHE A 759 31.01 21.81 2.76
CA PHE A 759 31.70 21.42 4.00
C PHE A 759 33.21 21.63 3.93
N GLU A 760 33.77 21.67 2.71
CA GLU A 760 35.16 21.99 2.42
C GLU A 760 35.57 23.36 2.96
N LEU A 761 34.63 24.30 3.08
CA LEU A 761 34.86 25.66 3.55
C LEU A 761 34.75 25.80 5.08
N LEU A 762 34.47 24.74 5.82
CA LEU A 762 34.40 24.81 7.28
C LEU A 762 35.81 24.76 7.87
N PRO A 763 36.19 25.69 8.77
CA PRO A 763 37.46 25.65 9.48
C PRO A 763 37.45 24.63 10.61
N PHE A 764 38.63 24.15 11.02
CA PHE A 764 38.75 23.22 12.15
C PHE A 764 38.30 23.82 13.49
N LEU A 765 38.70 25.06 13.78
CA LEU A 765 38.46 25.75 15.04
C LEU A 765 37.99 27.19 14.81
N GLU A 766 38.92 28.08 14.43
CA GLU A 766 38.68 29.52 14.25
C GLU A 766 38.91 29.95 12.79
N ALA A 767 38.66 31.21 12.47
CA ALA A 767 38.69 31.73 11.09
C ALA A 767 40.07 31.64 10.43
N ASP A 768 41.15 31.65 11.20
CA ASP A 768 42.54 31.50 10.75
C ASP A 768 43.00 30.03 10.63
N SER A 769 42.17 29.09 11.10
CA SER A 769 42.49 27.66 11.05
C SER A 769 42.35 27.12 9.62
N PRO A 770 43.12 26.07 9.24
CA PRO A 770 42.94 25.40 7.96
C PRO A 770 41.49 24.95 7.73
N LEU A 771 41.08 24.95 6.47
CA LEU A 771 39.76 24.48 6.08
C LEU A 771 39.74 22.95 6.00
N PHE A 772 38.58 22.34 6.18
CA PHE A 772 38.45 20.89 6.05
C PHE A 772 38.94 20.39 4.69
N GLY A 773 38.59 21.08 3.60
CA GLY A 773 38.98 20.67 2.25
C GLY A 773 40.48 20.79 1.93
N GLU A 774 41.24 21.52 2.75
CA GLU A 774 42.70 21.68 2.58
C GLU A 774 43.49 20.52 3.18
N GLN A 775 42.96 19.90 4.25
CA GLN A 775 43.67 18.89 5.03
C GLN A 775 43.05 17.49 4.93
N ILE A 776 41.75 17.39 4.61
CA ILE A 776 41.00 16.14 4.60
C ILE A 776 40.25 16.01 3.27
N LYS A 777 40.31 14.82 2.67
CA LYS A 777 39.49 14.51 1.50
C LYS A 777 38.01 14.43 1.89
N ILE A 778 37.15 15.23 1.26
CA ILE A 778 35.71 15.18 1.47
C ILE A 778 35.02 14.39 0.36
N ARG A 779 34.10 13.50 0.75
CA ARG A 779 33.21 12.77 -0.17
C ARG A 779 31.77 12.86 0.31
N TYR A 780 30.85 13.17 -0.59
CA TYR A 780 29.42 13.18 -0.28
C TYR A 780 28.77 11.84 -0.61
N ALA A 781 27.80 11.43 0.19
CA ALA A 781 26.96 10.25 -0.06
C ALA A 781 25.49 10.55 0.28
N ALA A 782 24.56 9.93 -0.45
CA ALA A 782 23.13 10.15 -0.24
C ALA A 782 22.56 9.36 0.95
N THR A 783 23.18 8.24 1.31
CA THR A 783 22.83 7.46 2.50
C THR A 783 24.09 6.92 3.18
N PRO A 784 24.03 6.59 4.49
CA PRO A 784 25.13 5.92 5.19
C PRO A 784 25.58 4.61 4.51
N ALA A 785 24.67 3.77 4.02
CA ALA A 785 25.05 2.53 3.36
C ALA A 785 25.78 2.77 2.03
N LEU A 786 25.37 3.77 1.24
CA LEU A 786 26.09 4.17 0.02
C LEU A 786 27.49 4.73 0.31
N ALA A 787 27.69 5.38 1.47
CA ALA A 787 28.99 5.85 1.88
C ALA A 787 30.00 4.69 2.04
N LEU A 788 29.54 3.57 2.59
CA LEU A 788 30.34 2.37 2.88
C LEU A 788 30.47 1.43 1.68
N ARG A 789 29.41 1.32 0.87
CA ARG A 789 29.34 0.42 -0.29
C ARG A 789 28.85 1.21 -1.51
N PRO A 790 29.76 1.89 -2.23
CA PRO A 790 29.41 2.52 -3.51
C PRO A 790 28.88 1.47 -4.49
N VAL A 791 27.82 1.82 -5.24
CA VAL A 791 27.14 0.91 -6.19
C VAL A 791 27.62 1.13 -7.63
N SER A 792 28.60 2.02 -7.86
CA SER A 792 29.12 2.29 -9.20
C SER A 792 29.83 1.06 -9.75
N ALA A 793 29.36 0.55 -10.89
CA ALA A 793 30.05 -0.49 -11.63
C ALA A 793 31.39 0.03 -12.16
N SER A 794 32.38 -0.85 -12.27
CA SER A 794 33.61 -0.52 -13.00
C SER A 794 33.26 -0.13 -14.44
N PRO A 795 33.82 0.96 -14.97
CA PRO A 795 33.54 1.36 -16.34
C PRO A 795 34.02 0.28 -17.31
N ALA A 796 33.24 0.00 -18.36
CA ALA A 796 33.61 -0.96 -19.40
C ALA A 796 34.77 -0.46 -20.29
N THR A 797 34.98 0.86 -20.29
CA THR A 797 35.99 1.57 -21.08
C THR A 797 36.37 2.86 -20.35
N ASN A 798 37.59 3.35 -20.51
CA ASN A 798 38.00 4.64 -19.94
C ASN A 798 37.70 5.84 -20.87
N LYS A 799 36.98 5.61 -21.97
CA LYS A 799 36.54 6.67 -22.90
C LYS A 799 35.67 7.71 -22.20
N ILE A 800 35.93 8.98 -22.51
CA ILE A 800 35.22 10.13 -21.93
C ILE A 800 34.32 10.76 -22.99
N GLY A 801 33.00 10.67 -22.79
CA GLY A 801 32.03 11.42 -23.59
C GLY A 801 31.96 12.87 -23.12
N ILE A 802 32.12 13.85 -24.01
CA ILE A 802 32.13 15.27 -23.67
C ILE A 802 30.99 15.98 -24.40
N ALA A 803 29.99 16.47 -23.65
CA ALA A 803 28.91 17.31 -24.17
C ALA A 803 29.16 18.77 -23.77
N THR A 804 29.32 19.64 -24.76
CA THR A 804 29.67 21.05 -24.55
C THR A 804 28.51 21.97 -24.89
N GLY A 805 28.52 23.17 -24.34
CA GLY A 805 27.54 24.21 -24.61
C GLY A 805 28.09 25.61 -24.35
N LYS A 806 27.19 26.60 -24.33
CA LYS A 806 27.54 27.98 -23.98
C LYS A 806 27.69 28.11 -22.46
N PHE A 807 28.86 27.76 -21.94
CA PHE A 807 29.14 27.66 -20.50
C PHE A 807 30.30 28.54 -20.04
N PHE A 808 31.45 28.45 -20.70
CA PHE A 808 32.69 29.11 -20.26
C PHE A 808 32.71 30.60 -20.58
N ALA A 809 32.28 30.98 -21.79
CA ALA A 809 32.13 32.38 -22.19
C ALA A 809 30.75 32.58 -22.86
N PRO A 810 29.65 32.66 -22.08
CA PRO A 810 28.30 32.65 -22.64
C PRO A 810 27.97 33.85 -23.54
N ARG A 811 28.74 34.94 -23.44
CA ARG A 811 28.61 36.17 -24.25
C ARG A 811 29.58 36.23 -25.43
N ASP A 812 30.60 35.36 -25.46
CA ASP A 812 31.64 35.33 -26.49
C ASP A 812 31.83 33.90 -27.00
N LEU A 813 31.25 33.61 -28.15
CA LEU A 813 31.21 32.25 -28.70
C LEU A 813 32.58 31.76 -29.15
N GLU A 814 33.45 32.67 -29.61
CA GLU A 814 34.77 32.31 -30.10
C GLU A 814 35.67 31.93 -28.93
N VAL A 815 35.69 32.75 -27.87
CA VAL A 815 36.40 32.43 -26.62
C VAL A 815 35.84 31.16 -25.98
N ASN A 816 34.52 30.96 -25.99
CA ASN A 816 33.92 29.73 -25.46
C ASN A 816 34.39 28.49 -26.23
N GLN A 817 34.49 28.59 -27.56
CA GLN A 817 34.95 27.49 -28.41
C GLN A 817 36.44 27.21 -28.17
N GLN A 818 37.29 28.24 -28.08
CA GLN A 818 38.71 28.08 -27.76
C GLN A 818 38.93 27.36 -26.42
N ILE A 819 38.15 27.69 -25.38
CA ILE A 819 38.22 27.00 -24.09
C ILE A 819 37.76 25.54 -24.23
N VAL A 820 36.69 25.29 -24.97
CA VAL A 820 36.20 23.93 -25.24
C VAL A 820 37.27 23.08 -25.94
N ASP A 821 37.87 23.60 -27.00
CA ASP A 821 38.90 22.91 -27.78
C ASP A 821 40.11 22.59 -26.89
N SER A 822 40.53 23.54 -26.05
CA SER A 822 41.62 23.31 -25.09
C SER A 822 41.35 22.19 -24.08
N ILE A 823 40.08 21.95 -23.71
CA ILE A 823 39.70 20.84 -22.82
C ILE A 823 39.71 19.53 -23.61
N VAL A 824 39.12 19.52 -24.81
CA VAL A 824 39.02 18.31 -25.65
C VAL A 824 40.41 17.81 -26.04
N ASP A 825 41.34 18.70 -26.37
CA ASP A 825 42.71 18.38 -26.78
C ASP A 825 43.54 17.70 -25.67
N VAL A 826 43.24 17.99 -24.40
CA VAL A 826 43.93 17.40 -23.25
C VAL A 826 43.34 16.03 -22.88
N VAL A 827 42.07 15.77 -23.22
CA VAL A 827 41.39 14.53 -22.84
C VAL A 827 41.73 13.40 -23.82
N THR A 828 42.48 12.41 -23.33
CA THR A 828 42.81 11.21 -24.09
C THR A 828 41.57 10.33 -24.33
N ASP A 829 41.38 9.85 -25.56
CA ASP A 829 40.28 8.95 -25.96
C ASP A 829 38.87 9.55 -25.67
N SER A 830 38.68 10.80 -26.11
CA SER A 830 37.42 11.54 -25.98
C SER A 830 36.43 11.24 -27.11
N LEU A 831 35.13 11.26 -26.77
CA LEU A 831 34.02 11.19 -27.71
C LEU A 831 33.22 12.50 -27.63
N PRO A 832 33.25 13.37 -28.66
CA PRO A 832 32.41 14.56 -28.67
C PRO A 832 30.93 14.18 -28.78
N LEU A 833 30.09 14.81 -27.95
CA LEU A 833 28.65 14.62 -27.92
C LEU A 833 27.92 15.93 -28.28
N PRO A 834 26.83 15.87 -29.08
CA PRO A 834 26.17 14.67 -29.59
C PRO A 834 26.97 13.98 -30.70
N ASP A 835 26.90 12.65 -30.76
CA ASP A 835 27.36 11.85 -31.90
C ASP A 835 26.45 12.06 -33.13
N ALA A 836 26.83 11.52 -34.28
CA ALA A 836 26.08 11.65 -35.52
C ALA A 836 24.61 11.18 -35.39
N ASN A 837 24.34 10.19 -34.54
CA ASN A 837 23.00 9.64 -34.31
C ASN A 837 22.24 10.32 -33.16
N LYS A 838 22.86 11.29 -32.46
CA LYS A 838 22.31 11.93 -31.24
C LYS A 838 21.84 10.91 -30.22
N THR A 839 22.64 9.86 -30.03
CA THR A 839 22.40 8.76 -29.11
C THR A 839 22.24 9.30 -27.68
N PRO A 840 21.18 8.89 -26.96
CA PRO A 840 21.01 9.24 -25.56
C PRO A 840 22.17 8.70 -24.71
N THR A 841 22.64 9.51 -23.77
CA THR A 841 23.65 9.20 -22.75
C THR A 841 23.31 7.95 -21.94
N ALA A 842 22.02 7.66 -21.74
CA ALA A 842 21.55 6.43 -21.09
C ALA A 842 21.94 5.15 -21.85
N LEU A 843 22.26 5.24 -23.15
CA LEU A 843 22.61 4.10 -24.01
C LEU A 843 24.09 4.05 -24.34
N LEU A 844 24.88 5.02 -23.89
CA LEU A 844 26.29 5.15 -24.26
C LEU A 844 27.23 4.43 -23.29
N GLY A 845 26.76 3.81 -22.21
CA GLY A 845 27.65 3.22 -21.20
C GLY A 845 28.52 2.05 -21.67
N SER A 846 28.22 1.44 -22.82
CA SER A 846 29.12 0.48 -23.49
C SER A 846 30.21 1.14 -24.33
N GLU A 847 30.02 2.40 -24.72
CA GLU A 847 30.92 3.18 -25.59
C GLU A 847 31.78 4.18 -24.79
N ILE A 848 31.27 4.71 -23.68
CA ILE A 848 31.96 5.63 -22.77
C ILE A 848 31.83 5.16 -21.32
N GLY A 849 32.89 5.29 -20.54
CA GLY A 849 32.87 4.99 -19.10
C GLY A 849 32.64 6.24 -18.25
N HIS A 850 32.98 7.40 -18.80
CA HIS A 850 32.91 8.67 -18.10
C HIS A 850 32.17 9.69 -18.97
N LEU A 851 31.34 10.53 -18.35
CA LEU A 851 30.57 11.56 -19.03
C LEU A 851 30.88 12.94 -18.43
N ALA A 852 31.33 13.87 -19.27
CA ALA A 852 31.57 15.26 -18.90
C ALA A 852 30.56 16.18 -19.60
N ILE A 853 29.74 16.87 -18.81
CA ILE A 853 28.76 17.85 -19.28
C ILE A 853 29.27 19.26 -18.95
N ALA A 854 29.91 19.88 -19.94
CA ALA A 854 30.39 21.26 -19.90
C ALA A 854 29.33 22.21 -20.50
N ALA A 855 28.11 22.15 -19.97
CA ALA A 855 26.98 22.93 -20.44
C ALA A 855 26.03 23.26 -19.28
N PRO A 856 25.35 24.42 -19.30
CA PRO A 856 24.37 24.74 -18.27
C PRO A 856 23.21 23.75 -18.29
N GLN A 857 22.96 23.08 -17.17
CA GLN A 857 21.83 22.17 -16.97
C GLN A 857 20.96 22.65 -15.81
N THR A 858 19.66 22.73 -16.03
CA THR A 858 18.70 23.08 -14.98
C THR A 858 17.81 21.88 -14.71
N PRO A 859 17.78 21.35 -13.48
CA PRO A 859 16.96 20.19 -13.15
C PRO A 859 15.48 20.51 -13.24
N ASN A 860 14.69 19.51 -13.62
CA ASN A 860 13.23 19.61 -13.59
C ASN A 860 12.75 19.49 -12.13
N SER A 861 12.57 20.64 -11.48
CA SER A 861 12.13 20.71 -10.08
C SER A 861 10.76 20.08 -9.80
N ASN A 862 9.88 19.94 -10.80
CA ASN A 862 8.58 19.29 -10.64
C ASN A 862 8.68 17.76 -10.66
N ASN A 863 9.62 17.23 -11.45
CA ASN A 863 9.91 15.81 -11.52
C ASN A 863 11.38 15.59 -11.90
N LEU A 864 12.20 15.33 -10.88
CA LEU A 864 13.65 15.17 -11.05
C LEU A 864 14.01 14.05 -12.03
N LEU A 865 13.24 12.96 -12.09
CA LEU A 865 13.48 11.86 -13.02
C LEU A 865 13.31 12.26 -14.49
N LEU A 866 12.59 13.35 -14.78
CA LEU A 866 12.45 13.90 -16.13
C LEU A 866 13.51 14.97 -16.44
N THR A 867 14.53 15.11 -15.60
CA THR A 867 15.67 15.99 -15.89
C THR A 867 16.50 15.40 -17.03
N PRO A 868 16.73 16.16 -18.12
CA PRO A 868 17.66 15.74 -19.16
C PRO A 868 19.10 15.80 -18.67
N MET A 869 19.94 14.85 -19.09
CA MET A 869 21.33 14.79 -18.63
C MET A 869 22.25 15.69 -19.46
N ALA A 870 22.08 15.70 -20.79
CA ALA A 870 22.79 16.58 -21.70
C ALA A 870 21.85 17.57 -22.43
N PRO A 871 22.33 18.74 -22.87
CA PRO A 871 21.47 19.76 -23.50
C PRO A 871 20.73 19.27 -24.75
N TYR A 872 21.36 18.42 -25.55
CA TYR A 872 20.81 17.92 -26.81
C TYR A 872 19.70 16.87 -26.60
N GLU A 873 19.47 16.45 -25.36
CA GLU A 873 18.54 15.37 -25.00
C GLU A 873 17.16 15.86 -24.56
N GLN A 874 16.92 17.17 -24.49
CA GLN A 874 15.70 17.77 -23.93
C GLN A 874 14.41 17.23 -24.54
N THR A 875 14.41 16.89 -25.83
CA THR A 875 13.24 16.36 -26.55
C THR A 875 13.23 14.84 -26.64
N ASN A 876 14.27 14.15 -26.16
CA ASN A 876 14.42 12.72 -26.30
C ASN A 876 13.77 11.99 -25.10
N PRO A 877 12.80 11.09 -25.32
CA PRO A 877 12.14 10.36 -24.23
C PRO A 877 13.09 9.40 -23.48
N LEU A 878 14.24 9.05 -24.05
CA LEU A 878 15.29 8.24 -23.42
C LEU A 878 16.47 9.08 -22.89
N GLY A 879 16.39 10.40 -22.99
CA GLY A 879 17.45 11.34 -22.66
C GLY A 879 17.36 11.95 -21.26
N ASN A 880 16.75 11.24 -20.30
CA ASN A 880 16.47 11.72 -18.95
C ASN A 880 16.91 10.73 -17.87
N LEU A 881 16.95 11.19 -16.62
CA LEU A 881 17.31 10.37 -15.46
C LEU A 881 16.45 9.10 -15.29
N ALA A 882 15.16 9.13 -15.64
CA ALA A 882 14.31 7.94 -15.59
C ALA A 882 14.83 6.85 -16.53
N ALA A 883 15.34 7.22 -17.71
CA ALA A 883 15.90 6.29 -18.68
C ALA A 883 17.22 5.65 -18.19
N TRP A 884 18.03 6.37 -17.40
CA TRP A 884 19.24 5.83 -16.78
C TRP A 884 18.95 4.73 -15.75
N LEU A 885 17.73 4.66 -15.23
CA LEU A 885 17.29 3.62 -14.30
C LEU A 885 16.70 2.39 -15.01
N ARG A 886 16.68 2.37 -16.35
CA ARG A 886 16.12 1.29 -17.19
C ARG A 886 17.24 0.42 -17.77
N PHE A 887 16.86 -0.65 -18.47
CA PHE A 887 17.77 -1.39 -19.33
C PHE A 887 18.13 -0.58 -20.60
N PRO A 888 19.36 -0.70 -21.14
CA PRO A 888 20.46 -1.58 -20.71
C PRO A 888 21.11 -1.07 -19.42
N THR A 889 21.80 -1.95 -18.70
CA THR A 889 22.34 -1.63 -17.36
C THR A 889 23.64 -0.83 -17.38
N GLN A 890 24.34 -0.83 -18.50
CA GLN A 890 25.60 -0.12 -18.66
C GLN A 890 25.30 1.36 -18.96
N VAL A 891 25.48 2.19 -17.94
CA VAL A 891 25.50 3.65 -18.03
C VAL A 891 26.90 4.15 -17.65
N PRO A 892 27.29 5.38 -18.01
CA PRO A 892 28.58 5.93 -17.60
C PRO A 892 28.77 5.84 -16.08
N ALA A 893 29.92 5.32 -15.64
CA ALA A 893 30.22 5.05 -14.23
C ALA A 893 30.45 6.34 -13.43
N THR A 894 30.96 7.39 -14.08
CA THR A 894 31.14 8.71 -13.46
C THR A 894 30.57 9.80 -14.35
N VAL A 895 29.97 10.80 -13.72
CA VAL A 895 29.42 11.96 -14.41
C VAL A 895 29.96 13.24 -13.79
N ILE A 896 30.48 14.13 -14.63
CA ILE A 896 30.93 15.47 -14.25
C ILE A 896 29.90 16.46 -14.78
N LEU A 897 29.25 17.21 -13.89
CA LEU A 897 28.19 18.17 -14.24
C LEU A 897 28.61 19.61 -13.90
N ALA A 898 29.62 20.13 -14.61
CA ALA A 898 30.20 21.44 -14.31
C ALA A 898 29.20 22.61 -14.39
N GLY A 899 28.19 22.49 -15.27
CA GLY A 899 27.14 23.50 -15.44
C GLY A 899 25.84 23.22 -14.71
N PHE A 900 25.79 22.29 -13.75
CA PHE A 900 24.56 21.98 -13.02
C PHE A 900 24.11 23.14 -12.15
N ARG A 901 22.91 23.67 -12.42
CA ARG A 901 22.34 24.80 -11.70
C ARG A 901 21.40 24.30 -10.61
N THR A 902 21.58 24.81 -9.41
CA THR A 902 20.63 24.59 -8.31
C THR A 902 19.70 25.80 -8.16
N PRO A 903 18.53 25.63 -7.52
CA PRO A 903 17.61 26.75 -7.23
C PRO A 903 18.27 27.92 -6.46
N VAL A 904 19.39 27.67 -5.77
CA VAL A 904 20.12 28.68 -4.96
C VAL A 904 20.56 29.87 -5.80
N GLY A 905 20.98 29.64 -7.05
CA GLY A 905 21.36 30.71 -7.97
C GLY A 905 20.21 31.69 -8.29
N LEU A 906 18.96 31.26 -8.06
CA LEU A 906 17.75 32.08 -8.20
C LEU A 906 17.25 32.66 -6.87
N GLY A 907 18.05 32.54 -5.79
CA GLY A 907 17.69 32.98 -4.45
C GLY A 907 16.65 32.10 -3.76
N ARG A 908 16.36 30.91 -4.30
CA ARG A 908 15.43 29.94 -3.72
C ARG A 908 16.22 28.75 -3.19
N ARG A 909 15.87 28.24 -2.01
CA ARG A 909 16.43 26.97 -1.52
C ARG A 909 15.32 25.95 -1.41
N GLY A 910 15.59 24.74 -1.90
CA GLY A 910 14.75 23.60 -1.58
C GLY A 910 14.83 23.29 -0.09
N ASP A 911 13.83 22.58 0.42
CA ASP A 911 13.91 21.96 1.75
C ASP A 911 14.88 20.76 1.78
N GLY A 912 15.35 20.32 0.61
CA GLY A 912 16.28 19.21 0.41
C GLY A 912 15.69 17.83 0.70
N SER A 913 14.34 17.72 0.71
CA SER A 913 13.60 16.49 1.05
C SER A 913 12.94 15.78 -0.13
#